data_AF-A0A095YVY3-F1
#
_entry.id   AF-A0A095YVY3-F1
#
_cell.length_a   1.000
_cell.length_b   1.000
_cell.length_c   1.000
_cell.angle_alpha   90.00
_cell.angle_beta   90.00
_cell.angle_gamma   90.00
#
_symmetry.space_group_name_H-M   'P 1'
#
loop_
_entity.id
_entity.type
_entity.pdbx_description
1 polymer ?
#
loop_
_entity_poly.entity_id
_entity_poly.type
_entity_poly.pdbx_seq_one_letter_code
_entity_poly.pdbx_strand_id
1 'polypeptide(L)'
;MPGLEPYDAIMLLSYGGPNGMDDVLPFMRNATRGRGIPDERLLQVSKHYERFGGVSPINACNQRLIADISAELLRRGYDIPVGWGNRNWHPFVAEGLDELAQAGARRILVLPTSAYASYSGCRQYREDLAEAAQSLSEKWGSIVLGTEDSADNPSADIIVDKVRPYYSTPGMASAEIASIRRAWSALVEGGADPNGIRLIFVTHSIPVSMEEGSSPFPFPSTVSSPATEASEELEVEENSSLGTPASEISYVAQHHALIQAIMPEVRRVLGREELGYDLAFCSRSGPPQARWLEPDINDFLRELIVPEGQGTPEGNEASGSGKPSGVVVVPIGFICDHMEVVYDLDTEAKETAAELGIAYQRAETISTDPAFVSSLVDVLEERAAQARGENPFRITVTGTGPFHTVCPQDCCLAPARPAHSEHSAEAGTQHASPHAPLSSDGPARVAGQSAIQQEESMAFLNRRAAQSAENAENSAHSEPAPEHVAEHAPHHHAAHSYVPDPRDRTDIDLDQVNGKQHYALYSVFALGEFLPADDSERANIVAESLDYVKSAGAEIRGFYDVSGFRAEADLMVWWLDDDPEVLQDAYHRLRASALGKFLEPVWSCMGLHTPAEFNKRHIPACFGGVAPRDWAMVYPFVRSYDWYLKAPEERSRIMAEHGRNGFSQYPDVKGSTLSAFGFSDYEWVLAFEADSLDRLEGVMHAQRYTEARLYVREDTPFFTGPRVSLQEWAERQPRA
;
A
#
# COMPACT_ATOMS: atom_id res chain seq x y z
N MET A 1 23.23 -2.18 6.93
CA MET A 1 24.19 -2.34 5.79
C MET A 1 23.39 -2.90 4.63
N PRO A 2 23.56 -2.44 3.37
CA PRO A 2 22.94 -3.14 2.25
C PRO A 2 23.47 -4.58 2.21
N GLY A 3 22.56 -5.54 2.02
CA GLY A 3 22.84 -6.96 2.14
C GLY A 3 21.59 -7.80 2.05
N LEU A 4 21.73 -9.03 1.55
CA LEU A 4 20.65 -10.02 1.45
C LEU A 4 20.56 -10.97 2.64
N GLU A 5 21.51 -10.89 3.57
CA GLU A 5 21.41 -11.55 4.87
C GLU A 5 20.07 -11.19 5.56
N PRO A 6 19.36 -12.16 6.17
CA PRO A 6 19.81 -13.51 6.51
C PRO A 6 19.52 -14.57 5.45
N TYR A 7 19.21 -14.20 4.20
CA TYR A 7 18.79 -15.14 3.17
C TYR A 7 19.96 -15.82 2.46
N ASP A 8 19.87 -17.15 2.34
CA ASP A 8 20.86 -18.00 1.65
C ASP A 8 20.48 -18.28 0.19
N ALA A 9 19.21 -18.07 -0.18
CA ALA A 9 18.71 -18.28 -1.52
C ALA A 9 17.49 -17.39 -1.82
N ILE A 10 17.27 -17.16 -3.11
CA ILE A 10 16.03 -16.57 -3.62
C ILE A 10 15.29 -17.64 -4.42
N MET A 11 13.95 -17.66 -4.34
CA MET A 11 13.11 -18.47 -5.23
C MET A 11 12.19 -17.58 -6.04
N LEU A 12 12.31 -17.61 -7.36
CA LEU A 12 11.28 -17.07 -8.23
C LEU A 12 10.07 -18.03 -8.20
N LEU A 13 8.90 -17.52 -7.81
CA LEU A 13 7.67 -18.30 -7.77
C LEU A 13 6.70 -17.80 -8.84
N SER A 14 6.35 -18.65 -9.80
CA SER A 14 5.52 -18.26 -10.95
C SER A 14 4.29 -19.16 -11.13
N TYR A 15 3.42 -18.81 -12.09
CA TYR A 15 2.25 -19.61 -12.43
C TYR A 15 2.64 -20.93 -13.11
N GLY A 16 3.64 -20.88 -14.00
CA GLY A 16 4.11 -22.01 -14.83
C GLY A 16 3.19 -22.32 -16.01
N GLY A 17 3.74 -22.99 -17.01
CA GLY A 17 2.97 -23.43 -18.18
C GLY A 17 3.55 -24.68 -18.83
N PRO A 18 2.83 -25.29 -19.79
CA PRO A 18 3.27 -26.49 -20.49
C PRO A 18 4.53 -26.24 -21.34
N ASN A 19 5.39 -27.26 -21.47
CA ASN A 19 6.62 -27.22 -22.28
C ASN A 19 6.46 -27.92 -23.65
N GLY A 20 5.24 -28.35 -23.99
CA GLY A 20 4.95 -29.05 -25.23
C GLY A 20 3.52 -29.58 -25.23
N MET A 21 3.07 -30.10 -26.38
CA MET A 21 1.68 -30.52 -26.57
C MET A 21 1.22 -31.60 -25.59
N ASP A 22 2.11 -32.52 -25.20
CA ASP A 22 1.80 -33.60 -24.26
C ASP A 22 1.52 -33.07 -22.83
N ASP A 23 2.04 -31.88 -22.50
CA ASP A 23 1.84 -31.24 -21.21
C ASP A 23 0.51 -30.47 -21.12
N VAL A 24 -0.05 -30.03 -22.24
CA VAL A 24 -1.15 -29.04 -22.27
C VAL A 24 -2.39 -29.52 -21.51
N LEU A 25 -2.92 -30.69 -21.85
CA LEU A 25 -4.15 -31.18 -21.22
C LEU A 25 -3.94 -31.56 -19.74
N PRO A 26 -2.84 -32.26 -19.36
CA PRO A 26 -2.49 -32.45 -17.95
C PRO A 26 -2.36 -31.13 -17.17
N PHE A 27 -1.69 -30.13 -17.74
CA PHE A 27 -1.56 -28.80 -17.17
C PHE A 27 -2.91 -28.14 -16.95
N MET A 28 -3.77 -28.12 -17.97
CA MET A 28 -5.10 -27.52 -17.90
C MET A 28 -5.96 -28.18 -16.81
N ARG A 29 -5.91 -29.51 -16.69
CA ARG A 29 -6.61 -30.25 -15.63
C ARG A 29 -6.08 -29.89 -14.24
N ASN A 30 -4.77 -29.68 -14.09
CA ASN A 30 -4.18 -29.25 -12.83
C ASN A 30 -4.55 -27.80 -12.48
N ALA A 31 -4.35 -26.86 -13.41
CA ALA A 31 -4.60 -25.44 -13.24
C ALA A 31 -6.09 -25.12 -12.94
N THR A 32 -6.99 -25.96 -13.42
CA THR A 32 -8.45 -25.83 -13.24
C THR A 32 -9.03 -26.78 -12.18
N ARG A 33 -8.17 -27.52 -11.46
CA ARG A 33 -8.60 -28.51 -10.47
C ARG A 33 -9.52 -27.89 -9.42
N GLY A 34 -10.64 -28.54 -9.16
CA GLY A 34 -11.66 -28.07 -8.21
C GLY A 34 -12.60 -26.97 -8.74
N ARG A 35 -12.43 -26.51 -9.99
CA ARG A 35 -13.33 -25.51 -10.62
C ARG A 35 -14.51 -26.12 -11.38
N GLY A 36 -14.57 -27.45 -11.51
CA GLY A 36 -15.67 -28.15 -12.18
C GLY A 36 -15.78 -27.88 -13.68
N ILE A 37 -14.68 -27.53 -14.35
CA ILE A 37 -14.67 -27.28 -15.80
C ILE A 37 -14.80 -28.61 -16.55
N PRO A 38 -15.78 -28.78 -17.46
CA PRO A 38 -15.92 -30.01 -18.24
C PRO A 38 -14.70 -30.29 -19.12
N ASP A 39 -14.34 -31.57 -19.27
CA ASP A 39 -13.18 -32.02 -20.04
C ASP A 39 -13.25 -31.57 -21.52
N GLU A 40 -14.46 -31.50 -22.10
CA GLU A 40 -14.68 -30.95 -23.45
C GLU A 40 -14.28 -29.47 -23.56
N ARG A 41 -14.51 -28.66 -22.52
CA ARG A 41 -14.09 -27.26 -22.50
C ARG A 41 -12.58 -27.15 -22.35
N LEU A 42 -11.95 -28.01 -21.55
CA LEU A 42 -10.49 -28.08 -21.45
C LEU A 42 -9.86 -28.44 -22.79
N LEU A 43 -10.43 -29.40 -23.53
CA LEU A 43 -9.99 -29.75 -24.88
C LEU A 43 -10.14 -28.59 -25.87
N GLN A 44 -11.21 -27.80 -25.77
CA GLN A 44 -11.38 -26.59 -26.59
C GLN A 44 -10.29 -25.56 -26.31
N VAL A 45 -10.05 -25.22 -25.05
CA VAL A 45 -9.03 -24.22 -24.66
C VAL A 45 -7.61 -24.71 -24.96
N SER A 46 -7.37 -26.03 -24.87
CA SER A 46 -6.09 -26.64 -25.24
C SER A 46 -5.69 -26.35 -26.70
N LYS A 47 -6.65 -26.13 -27.60
CA LYS A 47 -6.37 -25.75 -29.00
C LYS A 47 -5.65 -24.42 -29.12
N HIS A 48 -5.79 -23.51 -28.15
CA HIS A 48 -5.08 -22.23 -28.17
C HIS A 48 -3.55 -22.46 -28.12
N TYR A 49 -3.12 -23.51 -27.43
CA TYR A 49 -1.70 -23.90 -27.35
C TYR A 49 -1.16 -24.54 -28.64
N GLU A 50 -2.01 -25.09 -29.50
CA GLU A 50 -1.57 -25.74 -30.76
C GLU A 50 -0.82 -24.75 -31.67
N ARG A 51 -1.27 -23.48 -31.72
CA ARG A 51 -0.62 -22.41 -32.49
C ARG A 51 0.81 -22.11 -32.00
N PHE A 52 1.13 -22.49 -30.77
CA PHE A 52 2.44 -22.27 -30.13
C PHE A 52 3.20 -23.59 -29.89
N GLY A 53 2.79 -24.68 -30.56
CA GLY A 53 3.43 -25.99 -30.40
C GLY A 53 3.30 -26.59 -29.00
N GLY A 54 2.31 -26.15 -28.22
CA GLY A 54 2.08 -26.62 -26.85
C GLY A 54 2.94 -25.93 -25.80
N VAL A 55 3.79 -24.97 -26.19
CA VAL A 55 4.75 -24.33 -25.29
C VAL A 55 4.21 -22.99 -24.80
N SER A 56 4.10 -22.80 -23.49
CA SER A 56 3.80 -21.50 -22.91
C SER A 56 5.05 -20.61 -22.87
N PRO A 57 4.98 -19.34 -23.30
CA PRO A 57 6.11 -18.41 -23.24
C PRO A 57 6.63 -18.12 -21.82
N ILE A 58 5.78 -18.36 -20.80
CA ILE A 58 6.06 -17.97 -19.40
C ILE A 58 7.34 -18.61 -18.86
N ASN A 59 7.63 -19.86 -19.22
CA ASN A 59 8.79 -20.58 -18.70
C ASN A 59 10.10 -19.97 -19.24
N ALA A 60 10.14 -19.66 -20.53
CA ALA A 60 11.29 -18.98 -21.13
C ALA A 60 11.44 -17.54 -20.60
N CYS A 61 10.32 -16.87 -20.30
CA CYS A 61 10.35 -15.56 -19.64
C CYS A 61 10.96 -15.65 -18.24
N ASN A 62 10.51 -16.60 -17.41
CA ASN A 62 11.02 -16.82 -16.06
C ASN A 62 12.52 -17.15 -16.07
N GLN A 63 12.99 -17.98 -17.00
CA GLN A 63 14.42 -18.27 -17.14
C GLN A 63 15.26 -17.03 -17.46
N ARG A 64 14.76 -16.13 -18.31
CA ARG A 64 15.42 -14.84 -18.59
C ARG A 64 15.40 -13.94 -17.35
N LEU A 65 14.25 -13.80 -16.69
CA LEU A 65 14.12 -13.00 -15.48
C LEU A 65 15.06 -13.49 -14.36
N ILE A 66 15.21 -14.81 -14.19
CA ILE A 66 16.19 -15.40 -13.25
C ILE A 66 17.61 -15.00 -13.63
N ALA A 67 17.97 -15.07 -14.92
CA ALA A 67 19.29 -14.68 -15.39
C ALA A 67 19.57 -13.19 -15.16
N ASP A 68 18.59 -12.32 -15.45
CA ASP A 68 18.71 -10.86 -15.28
C ASP A 68 18.79 -10.46 -13.81
N ILE A 69 17.95 -11.05 -12.94
CA ILE A 69 18.03 -10.86 -11.49
C ILE A 69 19.37 -11.35 -10.97
N SER A 70 19.84 -12.53 -11.39
CA SER A 70 21.14 -13.07 -10.96
C SER A 70 22.30 -12.16 -11.38
N ALA A 71 22.24 -11.61 -12.60
CA ALA A 71 23.24 -10.66 -13.08
C ALA A 71 23.22 -9.35 -12.29
N GLU A 72 22.04 -8.83 -11.95
CA GLU A 72 21.89 -7.61 -11.15
C GLU A 72 22.35 -7.81 -9.70
N LEU A 73 22.02 -8.95 -9.09
CA LEU A 73 22.51 -9.35 -7.77
C LEU A 73 24.04 -9.40 -7.75
N LEU A 74 24.65 -10.07 -8.74
CA LEU A 74 26.11 -10.15 -8.86
C LEU A 74 26.74 -8.76 -9.07
N ARG A 75 26.10 -7.90 -9.88
CA ARG A 75 26.55 -6.51 -10.10
C ARG A 75 26.55 -5.70 -8.79
N ARG A 76 25.60 -5.97 -7.89
CA ARG A 76 25.53 -5.36 -6.54
C ARG A 76 26.44 -6.04 -5.51
N GLY A 77 27.14 -7.11 -5.88
CA GLY A 77 28.08 -7.82 -5.02
C GLY A 77 27.46 -8.96 -4.22
N TYR A 78 26.27 -9.43 -4.59
CA TYR A 78 25.63 -10.57 -3.95
C TYR A 78 25.86 -11.86 -4.75
N ASP A 79 26.44 -12.86 -4.10
CA ASP A 79 26.61 -14.21 -4.62
C ASP A 79 25.59 -15.12 -3.93
N ILE A 80 24.34 -15.08 -4.40
CA ILE A 80 23.20 -15.80 -3.83
C ILE A 80 22.49 -16.62 -4.92
N PRO A 81 22.21 -17.91 -4.72
CA PRO A 81 21.50 -18.72 -5.71
C PRO A 81 20.05 -18.27 -5.89
N VAL A 82 19.60 -18.28 -7.15
CA VAL A 82 18.21 -18.00 -7.54
C VAL A 82 17.59 -19.27 -8.12
N GLY A 83 16.69 -19.90 -7.36
CA GLY A 83 15.91 -21.06 -7.76
C GLY A 83 14.55 -20.70 -8.39
N TRP A 84 13.80 -21.71 -8.81
CA TRP A 84 12.52 -21.53 -9.50
C TRP A 84 11.50 -22.60 -9.08
N GLY A 85 10.27 -22.17 -8.83
CA GLY A 85 9.12 -23.05 -8.65
C GLY A 85 7.86 -22.45 -9.28
N ASN A 86 6.96 -23.32 -9.72
CA ASN A 86 5.71 -22.95 -10.36
C ASN A 86 4.52 -23.55 -9.61
N ARG A 87 3.39 -22.85 -9.71
CA ARG A 87 2.14 -23.27 -9.07
C ARG A 87 1.46 -24.42 -9.81
N ASN A 88 1.42 -24.34 -11.14
CA ASN A 88 0.55 -25.19 -11.95
C ASN A 88 1.27 -26.19 -12.86
N TRP A 89 2.58 -26.10 -13.02
CA TRP A 89 3.36 -27.05 -13.83
C TRP A 89 4.78 -27.23 -13.29
N HIS A 90 5.55 -28.15 -13.85
CA HIS A 90 6.94 -28.39 -13.42
C HIS A 90 7.89 -27.23 -13.82
N PRO A 91 8.94 -26.94 -13.02
CA PRO A 91 9.15 -27.46 -11.67
C PRO A 91 8.10 -26.87 -10.71
N PHE A 92 7.43 -27.70 -9.92
CA PHE A 92 6.45 -27.25 -8.93
C PHE A 92 7.13 -26.53 -7.77
N VAL A 93 6.36 -25.76 -6.99
CA VAL A 93 6.83 -25.08 -5.77
C VAL A 93 7.62 -26.02 -4.85
N ALA A 94 7.12 -27.24 -4.63
CA ALA A 94 7.80 -28.24 -3.81
C ALA A 94 9.11 -28.73 -4.44
N GLU A 95 9.20 -28.84 -5.76
CA GLU A 95 10.42 -29.26 -6.45
C GLU A 95 11.49 -28.17 -6.36
N GLY A 96 11.11 -26.90 -6.56
CA GLY A 96 12.02 -25.76 -6.41
C GLY A 96 12.53 -25.57 -4.98
N LEU A 97 11.65 -25.69 -3.98
CA LEU A 97 12.06 -25.66 -2.56
C LEU A 97 12.96 -26.84 -2.20
N ASP A 98 12.66 -28.04 -2.70
CA ASP A 98 13.49 -29.22 -2.47
C ASP A 98 14.88 -29.06 -3.08
N GLU A 99 14.99 -28.53 -4.30
CA GLU A 99 16.28 -28.26 -4.95
C GLU A 99 17.13 -27.26 -4.17
N LEU A 100 16.54 -26.14 -3.73
CA LEU A 100 17.23 -25.15 -2.90
C LEU A 100 17.66 -25.71 -1.55
N ALA A 101 16.81 -26.51 -0.90
CA ALA A 101 17.12 -27.16 0.37
C ALA A 101 18.27 -28.18 0.23
N GLN A 102 18.31 -28.94 -0.87
CA GLN A 102 19.41 -29.86 -1.21
C GLN A 102 20.72 -29.10 -1.44
N ALA A 103 20.66 -27.92 -2.06
CA ALA A 103 21.80 -27.03 -2.25
C ALA A 103 22.30 -26.37 -0.95
N GLY A 104 21.59 -26.55 0.17
CA GLY A 104 21.98 -26.09 1.49
C GLY A 104 21.25 -24.84 1.99
N ALA A 105 20.32 -24.28 1.21
CA ALA A 105 19.56 -23.09 1.63
C ALA A 105 18.67 -23.39 2.83
N ARG A 106 18.66 -22.51 3.84
CA ARG A 106 17.79 -22.64 5.02
C ARG A 106 16.92 -21.40 5.22
N ARG A 107 17.35 -20.25 4.74
CA ARG A 107 16.56 -19.01 4.65
C ARG A 107 16.32 -18.68 3.18
N ILE A 108 15.10 -18.89 2.71
CA ILE A 108 14.72 -18.71 1.29
C ILE A 108 13.80 -17.49 1.16
N LEU A 109 14.18 -16.51 0.35
CA LEU A 109 13.33 -15.37 0.02
C LEU A 109 12.60 -15.58 -1.30
N VAL A 110 11.27 -15.60 -1.26
CA VAL A 110 10.41 -15.84 -2.42
C VAL A 110 10.02 -14.53 -3.10
N LEU A 111 10.23 -14.49 -4.42
CA LEU A 111 9.79 -13.45 -5.32
C LEU A 111 8.67 -13.98 -6.23
N PRO A 112 7.39 -13.69 -5.95
CA PRO A 112 6.30 -14.02 -6.85
C PRO A 112 6.39 -13.26 -8.17
N THR A 113 6.05 -13.88 -9.31
CA THR A 113 5.95 -13.17 -10.61
C THR A 113 4.65 -12.39 -10.77
N SER A 114 3.75 -12.42 -9.78
CA SER A 114 2.57 -11.57 -9.75
C SER A 114 2.88 -10.29 -8.98
N ALA A 115 2.78 -9.15 -9.68
CA ALA A 115 3.12 -7.84 -9.11
C ALA A 115 1.99 -7.26 -8.23
N TYR A 116 0.75 -7.69 -8.47
CA TYR A 116 -0.48 -7.14 -7.89
C TYR A 116 -1.10 -8.10 -6.87
N ALA A 117 -1.72 -7.54 -5.84
CA ALA A 117 -2.38 -8.30 -4.79
C ALA A 117 -3.84 -8.61 -5.14
N SER A 118 -4.18 -9.89 -5.11
CA SER A 118 -5.54 -10.44 -5.11
C SER A 118 -5.48 -11.87 -4.52
N TYR A 119 -6.61 -12.58 -4.41
CA TYR A 119 -6.56 -13.99 -4.01
C TYR A 119 -5.61 -14.79 -4.93
N SER A 120 -5.85 -14.75 -6.25
CA SER A 120 -5.07 -15.52 -7.22
C SER A 120 -3.64 -14.99 -7.42
N GLY A 121 -3.40 -13.70 -7.19
CA GLY A 121 -2.10 -13.03 -7.35
C GLY A 121 -1.20 -13.05 -6.12
N CYS A 122 -1.77 -13.19 -4.91
CA CYS A 122 -1.01 -13.10 -3.65
C CYS A 122 -1.31 -14.24 -2.68
N ARG A 123 -2.57 -14.38 -2.24
CA ARG A 123 -2.96 -15.38 -1.22
C ARG A 123 -2.67 -16.81 -1.68
N GLN A 124 -3.05 -17.13 -2.91
CA GLN A 124 -2.92 -18.48 -3.45
C GLN A 124 -1.44 -18.89 -3.62
N TYR A 125 -0.55 -17.95 -3.93
CA TYR A 125 0.90 -18.19 -3.94
C TYR A 125 1.42 -18.60 -2.55
N ARG A 126 0.88 -18.02 -1.47
CA ARG A 126 1.21 -18.42 -0.09
C ARG A 126 0.63 -19.78 0.28
N GLU A 127 -0.59 -20.08 -0.17
CA GLU A 127 -1.22 -21.39 0.04
C GLU A 127 -0.40 -22.50 -0.64
N ASP A 128 0.09 -22.25 -1.87
CA ASP A 128 0.96 -23.19 -2.59
C ASP A 128 2.30 -23.40 -1.87
N LEU A 129 2.88 -22.33 -1.28
CA LEU A 129 4.08 -22.45 -0.42
C LEU A 129 3.81 -23.25 0.86
N ALA A 130 2.66 -23.05 1.51
CA ALA A 130 2.28 -23.77 2.71
C ALA A 130 2.08 -25.28 2.44
N GLU A 131 1.42 -25.60 1.32
CA GLU A 131 1.25 -27.00 0.90
C GLU A 131 2.60 -27.65 0.55
N ALA A 132 3.48 -26.93 -0.15
CA ALA A 132 4.83 -27.41 -0.44
C ALA A 132 5.64 -27.65 0.85
N ALA A 133 5.60 -26.71 1.79
CA ALA A 133 6.24 -26.82 3.10
C ALA A 133 5.76 -28.06 3.87
N GLN A 134 4.44 -28.31 3.89
CA GLN A 134 3.88 -29.52 4.51
C GLN A 134 4.38 -30.80 3.83
N SER A 135 4.35 -30.85 2.50
CA SER A 135 4.76 -32.03 1.72
C SER A 135 6.24 -32.41 1.89
N LEU A 136 7.08 -31.43 2.25
CA LEU A 136 8.52 -31.59 2.42
C LEU A 136 8.95 -31.76 3.89
N SER A 137 8.01 -31.66 4.83
CA SER A 137 8.31 -31.66 6.27
C SER A 137 8.95 -32.96 6.77
N GLU A 138 8.57 -34.11 6.21
CA GLU A 138 9.21 -35.41 6.54
C GLU A 138 10.68 -35.47 6.11
N LYS A 139 11.04 -34.75 5.03
CA LYS A 139 12.38 -34.78 4.44
C LYS A 139 13.32 -33.74 5.07
N TRP A 140 12.82 -32.53 5.28
CA TRP A 140 13.64 -31.37 5.69
C TRP A 140 13.36 -30.87 7.09
N GLY A 141 12.41 -31.47 7.82
CA GLY A 141 12.00 -31.02 9.14
C GLY A 141 10.98 -29.88 9.09
N SER A 142 11.00 -29.01 10.09
CA SER A 142 10.04 -27.90 10.18
C SER A 142 10.33 -26.83 9.13
N ILE A 143 9.43 -26.67 8.16
CA ILE A 143 9.46 -25.59 7.16
C ILE A 143 8.36 -24.58 7.50
N VAL A 144 8.74 -23.34 7.79
CA VAL A 144 7.80 -22.30 8.24
C VAL A 144 7.80 -21.12 7.28
N LEU A 145 6.61 -20.60 6.97
CA LEU A 145 6.46 -19.34 6.25
C LEU A 145 6.67 -18.18 7.23
N GLY A 146 7.61 -17.29 6.92
CA GLY A 146 8.02 -16.24 7.85
C GLY A 146 6.95 -15.19 8.14
N THR A 147 7.05 -14.61 9.34
CA THR A 147 6.23 -13.51 9.91
C THR A 147 7.03 -12.18 9.88
N GLU A 148 6.52 -11.11 10.53
CA GLU A 148 7.04 -9.74 10.32
C GLU A 148 8.52 -9.65 10.67
N ASP A 149 8.90 -10.28 11.78
CA ASP A 149 10.28 -10.49 12.18
C ASP A 149 10.71 -11.93 11.87
N SER A 150 11.58 -12.12 10.88
CA SER A 150 12.21 -13.43 10.61
C SER A 150 13.17 -13.89 11.72
N ALA A 151 13.18 -13.16 12.85
CA ALA A 151 13.76 -13.54 14.14
C ALA A 151 12.87 -14.52 14.95
N ASP A 152 11.59 -14.68 14.59
CA ASP A 152 10.58 -15.34 15.45
C ASP A 152 10.54 -16.87 15.41
N ASN A 153 11.39 -17.54 14.60
CA ASN A 153 11.40 -19.01 14.54
C ASN A 153 12.82 -19.59 14.58
N PRO A 154 13.56 -19.44 15.70
CA PRO A 154 14.90 -20.04 15.84
C PRO A 154 14.89 -21.57 15.79
N SER A 155 13.71 -22.21 15.90
CA SER A 155 13.54 -23.66 15.89
C SER A 155 13.09 -24.25 14.55
N ALA A 156 12.84 -23.44 13.52
CA ALA A 156 12.50 -23.96 12.20
C ALA A 156 13.78 -24.40 11.46
N ASP A 157 13.71 -25.54 10.77
CA ASP A 157 14.82 -26.05 9.96
C ASP A 157 14.98 -25.23 8.67
N ILE A 158 13.86 -24.81 8.07
CA ILE A 158 13.83 -23.93 6.89
C ILE A 158 12.80 -22.81 7.12
N ILE A 159 13.17 -21.57 6.79
CA ILE A 159 12.28 -20.43 6.77
C ILE A 159 12.14 -19.92 5.34
N VAL A 160 10.88 -19.72 4.95
CA VAL A 160 10.51 -19.23 3.62
C VAL A 160 9.77 -17.91 3.79
N ASP A 161 10.43 -16.81 3.42
CA ASP A 161 9.84 -15.48 3.39
C ASP A 161 9.36 -15.14 1.99
N LYS A 162 8.49 -14.13 1.86
CA LYS A 162 8.15 -13.54 0.57
C LYS A 162 8.39 -12.04 0.58
N VAL A 163 8.53 -11.45 -0.59
CA VAL A 163 8.48 -10.00 -0.74
C VAL A 163 7.04 -9.45 -0.73
N ARG A 164 6.91 -8.13 -0.58
CA ARG A 164 5.66 -7.40 -0.81
C ARG A 164 5.30 -7.36 -2.31
N PRO A 165 4.03 -7.15 -2.68
CA PRO A 165 3.65 -6.67 -4.01
C PRO A 165 4.50 -5.45 -4.46
N TYR A 166 4.85 -5.43 -5.74
CA TYR A 166 5.86 -4.51 -6.29
C TYR A 166 5.37 -3.74 -7.53
N TYR A 167 4.05 -3.74 -7.80
CA TYR A 167 3.45 -2.94 -8.87
C TYR A 167 3.72 -1.42 -8.73
N SER A 168 4.01 -0.95 -7.52
CA SER A 168 4.22 0.48 -7.25
C SER A 168 5.69 0.90 -7.26
N THR A 169 6.62 0.05 -7.71
CA THR A 169 8.05 0.38 -7.73
C THR A 169 8.43 1.39 -8.83
N PRO A 170 9.46 2.22 -8.64
CA PRO A 170 9.95 3.15 -9.67
C PRO A 170 10.37 2.46 -10.99
N GLY A 171 10.98 1.27 -10.89
CA GLY A 171 11.38 0.47 -12.05
C GLY A 171 10.20 -0.04 -12.86
N MET A 172 9.12 -0.50 -12.20
CA MET A 172 7.85 -0.86 -12.86
C MET A 172 7.30 0.33 -13.65
N ALA A 173 7.17 1.49 -13.01
CA ALA A 173 6.65 2.70 -13.66
C ALA A 173 7.49 3.13 -14.87
N SER A 174 8.82 3.18 -14.72
CA SER A 174 9.74 3.60 -15.78
C SER A 174 9.72 2.63 -16.97
N ALA A 175 9.67 1.32 -16.71
CA ALA A 175 9.61 0.28 -17.74
C ALA A 175 8.29 0.34 -18.54
N GLU A 176 7.16 0.55 -17.87
CA GLU A 176 5.85 0.73 -18.51
C GLU A 176 5.85 1.96 -19.44
N ILE A 177 6.33 3.11 -18.95
CA ILE A 177 6.45 4.34 -19.76
C ILE A 177 7.32 4.09 -21.01
N ALA A 178 8.45 3.39 -20.84
CA ALA A 178 9.35 3.08 -21.94
C ALA A 178 8.69 2.15 -22.98
N SER A 179 7.95 1.14 -22.53
CA SER A 179 7.22 0.20 -23.38
C SER A 179 6.09 0.89 -24.17
N ILE A 180 5.28 1.71 -23.48
CA ILE A 180 4.22 2.52 -24.09
C ILE A 180 4.80 3.43 -25.18
N ARG A 181 5.92 4.10 -24.92
CA ARG A 181 6.56 4.98 -25.90
C ARG A 181 7.01 4.23 -27.16
N ARG A 182 7.57 3.03 -27.01
CA ARG A 182 7.97 2.19 -28.16
C ARG A 182 6.76 1.77 -28.99
N ALA A 183 5.70 1.28 -28.33
CA ALA A 183 4.46 0.85 -29.00
C ALA A 183 3.76 2.01 -29.73
N TRP A 184 3.67 3.17 -29.07
CA TRP A 184 3.11 4.37 -29.68
C TRP A 184 3.88 4.80 -30.93
N SER A 185 5.23 4.83 -30.84
CA SER A 185 6.09 5.21 -31.96
C SER A 185 5.89 4.28 -33.15
N ALA A 186 5.77 2.97 -32.92
CA ALA A 186 5.53 1.98 -33.97
C ALA A 186 4.19 2.22 -34.72
N LEU A 187 3.12 2.61 -34.01
CA LEU A 187 1.85 2.95 -34.66
C LEU A 187 1.95 4.21 -35.52
N VAL A 188 2.62 5.25 -35.00
CA VAL A 188 2.80 6.52 -35.72
C VAL A 188 3.66 6.30 -36.97
N GLU A 189 4.73 5.52 -36.88
CA GLU A 189 5.55 5.11 -38.02
C GLU A 189 4.75 4.26 -39.02
N GLY A 190 3.80 3.46 -38.53
CA GLY A 190 2.82 2.72 -39.33
C GLY A 190 1.75 3.58 -40.00
N GLY A 191 1.75 4.90 -39.79
CA GLY A 191 0.84 5.86 -40.42
C GLY A 191 -0.44 6.15 -39.65
N ALA A 192 -0.57 5.71 -38.40
CA ALA A 192 -1.68 6.12 -37.53
C ALA A 192 -1.54 7.61 -37.17
N ASP A 193 -2.64 8.37 -37.29
CA ASP A 193 -2.66 9.77 -36.81
C ASP A 193 -2.47 9.79 -35.29
N PRO A 194 -1.39 10.39 -34.76
CA PRO A 194 -1.16 10.47 -33.32
C PRO A 194 -2.35 11.05 -32.53
N ASN A 195 -3.20 11.88 -33.17
CA ASN A 195 -4.39 12.45 -32.52
C ASN A 195 -5.55 11.48 -32.35
N GLY A 196 -5.57 10.41 -33.13
CA GLY A 196 -6.61 9.38 -33.06
C GLY A 196 -6.16 8.11 -32.33
N ILE A 197 -4.96 8.05 -31.76
CA ILE A 197 -4.48 6.86 -31.05
C ILE A 197 -5.05 6.86 -29.63
N ARG A 198 -5.64 5.73 -29.22
CA ARG A 198 -6.08 5.47 -27.84
C ARG A 198 -5.11 4.58 -27.08
N LEU A 199 -4.99 4.81 -25.78
CA LEU A 199 -4.19 4.02 -24.86
C LEU A 199 -5.12 3.15 -24.00
N ILE A 200 -4.98 1.83 -24.11
CA ILE A 200 -5.85 0.86 -23.42
C ILE A 200 -4.96 -0.04 -22.56
N PHE A 201 -5.08 0.11 -21.25
CA PHE A 201 -4.44 -0.77 -20.29
C PHE A 201 -5.26 -2.05 -20.15
N VAL A 202 -4.58 -3.19 -20.09
CA VAL A 202 -5.21 -4.52 -20.03
C VAL A 202 -4.60 -5.35 -18.91
N THR A 203 -5.47 -5.96 -18.12
CA THR A 203 -5.11 -6.89 -17.04
C THR A 203 -6.02 -8.12 -17.03
N HIS A 204 -5.70 -9.13 -16.25
CA HIS A 204 -6.52 -10.33 -16.17
C HIS A 204 -7.87 -10.03 -15.50
N SER A 205 -8.97 -10.48 -16.09
CA SER A 205 -10.27 -10.39 -15.44
C SER A 205 -10.32 -11.33 -14.23
N ILE A 206 -10.80 -10.89 -13.08
CA ILE A 206 -11.07 -11.76 -11.94
C ILE A 206 -12.57 -11.79 -11.62
N PRO A 207 -13.08 -12.83 -10.94
CA PRO A 207 -14.45 -12.80 -10.43
C PRO A 207 -14.67 -11.54 -9.59
N VAL A 208 -15.86 -10.93 -9.68
CA VAL A 208 -16.18 -9.72 -8.89
C VAL A 208 -16.03 -9.98 -7.38
N SER A 209 -16.39 -11.18 -6.91
CA SER A 209 -16.18 -11.57 -5.51
C SER A 209 -14.71 -11.69 -5.11
N MET A 210 -13.80 -11.89 -6.06
CA MET A 210 -12.36 -11.86 -5.82
C MET A 210 -11.83 -10.43 -5.74
N GLU A 211 -12.38 -9.53 -6.57
CA GLU A 211 -12.10 -8.09 -6.48
C GLU A 211 -12.55 -7.55 -5.12
N GLU A 212 -13.79 -7.85 -4.71
CA GLU A 212 -14.32 -7.49 -3.38
C GLU A 212 -13.45 -8.06 -2.25
N GLY A 213 -12.91 -9.28 -2.40
CA GLY A 213 -12.02 -9.90 -1.42
C GLY A 213 -10.56 -9.43 -1.47
N SER A 214 -10.19 -8.57 -2.43
CA SER A 214 -8.81 -8.08 -2.58
C SER A 214 -8.47 -6.92 -1.64
N SER A 215 -9.50 -6.25 -1.09
CA SER A 215 -9.41 -5.14 -0.14
C SER A 215 -10.48 -5.29 0.96
N PRO A 216 -10.20 -4.90 2.21
CA PRO A 216 -11.19 -4.87 3.29
C PRO A 216 -12.20 -3.72 3.11
N PHE A 217 -11.90 -2.77 2.22
CA PHE A 217 -12.81 -1.69 1.84
C PHE A 217 -13.56 -2.07 0.56
N PRO A 218 -14.91 -1.98 0.53
CA PRO A 218 -15.68 -2.22 -0.68
C PRO A 218 -15.32 -1.18 -1.75
N PHE A 219 -15.09 -1.64 -2.98
CA PHE A 219 -15.02 -0.79 -4.15
C PHE A 219 -16.43 -0.56 -4.71
N PRO A 220 -16.81 0.66 -5.11
CA PRO A 220 -18.09 0.89 -5.77
C PRO A 220 -18.15 0.06 -7.06
N SER A 221 -19.21 -0.74 -7.23
CA SER A 221 -19.39 -1.63 -8.38
C SER A 221 -19.81 -0.91 -9.68
N THR A 222 -19.64 0.41 -9.75
CA THR A 222 -20.03 1.25 -10.88
C THR A 222 -18.90 2.21 -11.22
N VAL A 223 -18.36 2.08 -12.43
CA VAL A 223 -17.57 3.12 -13.09
C VAL A 223 -18.54 4.27 -13.39
N SER A 224 -18.53 5.33 -12.58
CA SER A 224 -19.29 6.56 -12.85
C SER A 224 -18.35 7.77 -12.75
N SER A 225 -18.46 8.65 -13.75
CA SER A 225 -17.67 9.88 -14.00
C SER A 225 -17.78 10.92 -12.86
N PRO A 226 -16.99 12.02 -12.88
CA PRO A 226 -16.57 12.77 -11.70
C PRO A 226 -17.71 13.59 -11.04
N ALA A 227 -17.49 13.90 -9.77
CA ALA A 227 -18.38 14.68 -8.93
C ALA A 227 -18.78 16.03 -9.55
N THR A 228 -20.05 16.13 -9.97
CA THR A 228 -20.83 17.36 -9.88
C THR A 228 -22.01 17.15 -8.95
N GLU A 229 -21.92 17.83 -7.81
CA GLU A 229 -22.95 18.23 -6.82
C GLU A 229 -24.29 17.44 -6.73
N ALA A 230 -24.45 16.78 -5.58
CA ALA A 230 -25.48 17.00 -4.55
C ALA A 230 -26.30 15.77 -4.10
N SER A 231 -26.15 15.49 -2.78
CA SER A 231 -27.17 15.10 -1.79
C SER A 231 -28.04 13.86 -2.04
N GLU A 232 -27.75 12.75 -1.34
CA GLU A 232 -28.41 12.32 -0.08
C GLU A 232 -28.05 10.86 0.28
N GLU A 233 -27.67 10.69 1.54
CA GLU A 233 -27.77 9.52 2.44
C GLU A 233 -27.59 8.10 1.87
N LEU A 234 -26.44 7.49 2.20
CA LEU A 234 -26.36 6.07 2.51
C LEU A 234 -25.41 5.85 3.70
N GLU A 235 -25.99 5.26 4.74
CA GLU A 235 -25.43 4.85 6.03
C GLU A 235 -24.52 3.60 5.92
N VAL A 236 -23.98 3.19 7.07
CA VAL A 236 -23.42 1.86 7.44
C VAL A 236 -21.88 1.79 7.31
N GLU A 237 -21.14 1.97 8.43
CA GLU A 237 -20.74 0.92 9.42
C GLU A 237 -19.63 0.01 8.84
N GLU A 238 -18.59 -0.46 9.55
CA GLU A 238 -18.31 -0.59 10.98
C GLU A 238 -16.85 -1.06 11.16
N ASN A 239 -16.27 -0.81 12.33
CA ASN A 239 -15.40 -1.74 13.07
C ASN A 239 -14.51 -2.73 12.30
N SER A 240 -13.20 -2.64 12.49
CA SER A 240 -12.57 -3.60 13.42
C SER A 240 -11.23 -3.10 13.97
N SER A 241 -11.03 -3.45 15.22
CA SER A 241 -10.01 -2.99 16.15
C SER A 241 -8.93 -4.07 16.28
N LEU A 242 -7.79 -3.87 15.61
CA LEU A 242 -6.47 -4.46 15.87
C LEU A 242 -5.52 -3.80 14.85
N GLY A 243 -4.37 -3.26 15.31
CA GLY A 243 -3.56 -2.32 14.52
C GLY A 243 -3.09 -2.87 13.16
N THR A 244 -3.27 -2.05 12.11
CA THR A 244 -2.87 -2.18 10.68
C THR A 244 -3.14 -3.53 10.02
N PRO A 245 -3.61 -3.57 8.76
CA PRO A 245 -2.62 -3.93 7.72
C PRO A 245 -2.95 -3.60 6.23
N ALA A 246 -1.92 -3.65 5.38
CA ALA A 246 -1.98 -3.25 3.98
C ALA A 246 -2.79 -4.16 3.03
N SER A 247 -4.04 -3.82 2.79
CA SER A 247 -4.75 -4.08 1.53
C SER A 247 -5.46 -2.80 1.12
N GLU A 248 -4.73 -1.69 1.27
CA GLU A 248 -5.26 -0.32 1.32
C GLU A 248 -6.12 0.04 0.11
N ILE A 249 -5.95 -0.68 -1.00
CA ILE A 249 -6.74 -0.54 -2.22
C ILE A 249 -6.94 -1.90 -2.92
N SER A 250 -8.06 -2.06 -3.63
CA SER A 250 -8.46 -3.28 -4.33
C SER A 250 -7.57 -3.61 -5.55
N TYR A 251 -7.73 -4.79 -6.15
CA TYR A 251 -6.96 -5.21 -7.32
C TYR A 251 -7.14 -4.25 -8.51
N VAL A 252 -8.36 -3.81 -8.82
CA VAL A 252 -8.59 -2.78 -9.86
C VAL A 252 -7.93 -1.45 -9.48
N ALA A 253 -8.06 -1.04 -8.23
CA ALA A 253 -7.49 0.22 -7.75
C ALA A 253 -5.97 0.27 -7.84
N GLN A 254 -5.28 -0.86 -7.61
CA GLN A 254 -3.82 -0.94 -7.78
C GLN A 254 -3.40 -0.59 -9.22
N HIS A 255 -4.15 -1.05 -10.23
CA HIS A 255 -3.88 -0.72 -11.63
C HIS A 255 -4.12 0.76 -11.88
N HIS A 256 -5.26 1.31 -11.44
CA HIS A 256 -5.53 2.74 -11.60
C HIS A 256 -4.48 3.61 -10.91
N ALA A 257 -4.02 3.24 -9.72
CA ALA A 257 -3.00 4.00 -9.00
C ALA A 257 -1.66 4.03 -9.77
N LEU A 258 -1.24 2.91 -10.36
CA LEU A 258 -0.05 2.88 -11.23
C LEU A 258 -0.27 3.70 -12.51
N ILE A 259 -1.42 3.53 -13.18
CA ILE A 259 -1.74 4.28 -14.39
C ILE A 259 -1.71 5.78 -14.11
N GLN A 260 -2.41 6.24 -13.07
CA GLN A 260 -2.44 7.64 -12.66
C GLN A 260 -1.03 8.19 -12.37
N ALA A 261 -0.17 7.39 -11.71
CA ALA A 261 1.20 7.79 -11.43
C ALA A 261 2.06 7.96 -12.70
N ILE A 262 1.89 7.11 -13.72
CA ILE A 262 2.70 7.17 -14.95
C ILE A 262 2.15 8.14 -16.00
N MET A 263 0.84 8.41 -16.00
CA MET A 263 0.18 9.19 -17.07
C MET A 263 0.76 10.59 -17.28
N PRO A 264 1.13 11.39 -16.25
CA PRO A 264 1.78 12.68 -16.46
C PRO A 264 3.06 12.57 -17.31
N GLU A 265 3.88 11.56 -17.02
CA GLU A 265 5.12 11.33 -17.76
C GLU A 265 4.85 10.73 -19.14
N VAL A 266 3.89 9.81 -19.28
CA VAL A 266 3.44 9.29 -20.59
C VAL A 266 2.98 10.44 -21.50
N ARG A 267 2.14 11.35 -21.00
CA ARG A 267 1.69 12.55 -21.72
C ARG A 267 2.87 13.41 -22.16
N ARG A 268 3.83 13.63 -21.25
CA ARG A 268 5.03 14.44 -21.53
C ARG A 268 5.91 13.80 -22.60
N VAL A 269 6.25 12.51 -22.50
CA VAL A 269 7.16 11.84 -23.44
C VAL A 269 6.55 11.60 -24.82
N LEU A 270 5.22 11.53 -24.90
CA LEU A 270 4.49 11.42 -26.16
C LEU A 270 4.13 12.79 -26.76
N GLY A 271 4.25 13.88 -26.00
CA GLY A 271 3.81 15.22 -26.41
C GLY A 271 2.28 15.33 -26.56
N ARG A 272 1.54 14.70 -25.65
CA ARG A 272 0.07 14.53 -25.70
C ARG A 272 -0.58 14.96 -24.39
N GLU A 273 -0.81 16.26 -24.19
CA GLU A 273 -1.38 16.78 -22.93
C GLU A 273 -2.76 16.19 -22.61
N GLU A 274 -3.63 16.08 -23.62
CA GLU A 274 -5.01 15.58 -23.50
C GLU A 274 -5.14 14.05 -23.66
N LEU A 275 -4.05 13.28 -23.52
CA LEU A 275 -4.14 11.82 -23.64
C LEU A 275 -4.88 11.22 -22.44
N GLY A 276 -6.05 10.66 -22.71
CA GLY A 276 -6.79 9.80 -21.78
C GLY A 276 -6.31 8.33 -21.84
N TYR A 277 -6.92 7.50 -21.00
CA TYR A 277 -6.69 6.06 -21.02
C TYR A 277 -7.97 5.31 -20.64
N ASP A 278 -8.01 4.03 -21.03
CA ASP A 278 -9.05 3.09 -20.62
C ASP A 278 -8.40 1.88 -19.92
N LEU A 279 -9.14 1.20 -19.04
CA LEU A 279 -8.75 -0.08 -18.45
C LEU A 279 -9.77 -1.15 -18.88
N ALA A 280 -9.28 -2.20 -19.52
CA ALA A 280 -10.06 -3.36 -19.94
C ALA A 280 -9.45 -4.65 -19.38
N PHE A 281 -10.19 -5.74 -19.51
CA PHE A 281 -9.82 -7.03 -18.95
C PHE A 281 -9.73 -8.11 -20.04
N CYS A 282 -8.99 -9.18 -19.77
CA CYS A 282 -8.91 -10.35 -20.65
C CYS A 282 -9.07 -11.67 -19.87
N SER A 283 -9.06 -12.79 -20.59
CA SER A 283 -8.86 -14.12 -20.00
C SER A 283 -9.93 -14.58 -18.99
N ARG A 284 -11.19 -14.16 -19.21
CA ARG A 284 -12.34 -14.60 -18.43
C ARG A 284 -12.47 -16.13 -18.48
N SER A 285 -12.22 -16.79 -17.35
CA SER A 285 -12.13 -18.25 -17.24
C SER A 285 -12.98 -18.79 -16.09
N GLY A 286 -14.29 -18.82 -16.29
CA GLY A 286 -15.26 -19.29 -15.29
C GLY A 286 -16.56 -19.77 -15.89
N PRO A 287 -17.45 -20.36 -15.06
CA PRO A 287 -18.75 -20.79 -15.54
C PRO A 287 -19.60 -19.56 -15.93
N PRO A 288 -20.49 -19.63 -16.93
CA PRO A 288 -21.18 -18.47 -17.50
C PRO A 288 -21.93 -17.59 -16.49
N GLN A 289 -22.40 -18.18 -15.40
CA GLN A 289 -23.14 -17.51 -14.33
C GLN A 289 -22.28 -16.68 -13.37
N ALA A 290 -20.95 -16.88 -13.35
CA ALA A 290 -20.08 -16.08 -12.51
C ALA A 290 -19.95 -14.67 -13.13
N ARG A 291 -20.03 -13.63 -12.27
CA ARG A 291 -19.73 -12.25 -12.64
C ARG A 291 -18.22 -12.03 -12.59
N TRP A 292 -17.67 -11.43 -13.64
CA TRP A 292 -16.25 -11.13 -13.79
C TRP A 292 -16.08 -9.64 -14.04
N LEU A 293 -14.87 -9.13 -13.84
CA LEU A 293 -14.54 -7.76 -14.20
C LEU A 293 -14.66 -7.55 -15.71
N GLU A 294 -15.28 -6.44 -16.07
CA GLU A 294 -15.62 -6.01 -17.43
C GLU A 294 -15.19 -4.54 -17.60
N PRO A 295 -14.98 -4.06 -18.84
CA PRO A 295 -15.23 -4.75 -20.12
C PRO A 295 -14.11 -5.72 -20.53
N ASP A 296 -14.46 -6.76 -21.29
CA ASP A 296 -13.47 -7.57 -22.03
C ASP A 296 -12.83 -6.71 -23.13
N ILE A 297 -11.54 -6.90 -23.41
CA ILE A 297 -10.81 -6.12 -24.42
C ILE A 297 -11.44 -6.20 -25.82
N ASN A 298 -11.96 -7.35 -26.24
CA ASN A 298 -12.59 -7.49 -27.55
C ASN A 298 -13.93 -6.76 -27.61
N ASP A 299 -14.72 -6.85 -26.53
CA ASP A 299 -15.99 -6.14 -26.40
C ASP A 299 -15.74 -4.62 -26.39
N PHE A 300 -14.76 -4.17 -25.60
CA PHE A 300 -14.34 -2.78 -25.52
C PHE A 300 -13.91 -2.23 -26.89
N LEU A 301 -13.08 -2.95 -27.64
CA LEU A 301 -12.66 -2.54 -28.99
C LEU A 301 -13.87 -2.37 -29.94
N ARG A 302 -14.89 -3.23 -29.83
CA ARG A 302 -16.11 -3.14 -30.64
C ARG A 302 -16.99 -1.95 -30.24
N GLU A 303 -17.02 -1.62 -28.95
CA GLU A 303 -17.73 -0.44 -28.44
C GLU A 303 -17.12 0.88 -28.94
N LEU A 304 -15.80 0.94 -29.17
CA LEU A 304 -15.10 2.14 -29.68
C LEU A 304 -15.59 2.64 -31.06
N ILE A 305 -16.34 1.83 -31.82
CA ILE A 305 -16.85 2.21 -33.16
C ILE A 305 -18.36 2.46 -33.19
N VAL A 306 -19.06 2.33 -32.06
CA VAL A 306 -20.52 2.54 -31.99
C VAL A 306 -20.82 4.05 -31.99
N PRO A 307 -21.68 4.57 -32.89
CA PRO A 307 -22.04 5.99 -32.90
C PRO A 307 -22.80 6.40 -31.63
N GLU A 308 -22.52 7.61 -31.10
CA GLU A 308 -23.25 8.19 -29.98
C GLU A 308 -24.77 8.12 -30.19
N GLY A 309 -25.49 7.49 -29.25
CA GLY A 309 -26.97 7.45 -29.25
C GLY A 309 -27.61 6.06 -29.19
N GLN A 310 -26.84 4.97 -29.18
CA GLN A 310 -27.35 3.63 -28.87
C GLN A 310 -26.55 2.99 -27.73
N GLY A 311 -26.93 3.34 -26.49
CA GLY A 311 -26.63 2.58 -25.27
C GLY A 311 -25.17 2.24 -25.02
N THR A 312 -24.36 3.20 -24.61
CA THR A 312 -23.10 2.93 -23.91
C THR A 312 -23.36 2.90 -22.40
N PRO A 313 -22.98 1.83 -21.68
CA PRO A 313 -22.76 1.91 -20.24
C PRO A 313 -21.65 2.95 -19.97
N GLU A 314 -21.75 3.63 -18.83
CA GLU A 314 -20.86 4.72 -18.41
C GLU A 314 -19.37 4.34 -18.51
N GLY A 315 -18.68 4.91 -19.50
CA GLY A 315 -17.24 4.84 -19.70
C GLY A 315 -16.63 6.24 -19.66
N ASN A 316 -15.49 6.37 -18.97
CA ASN A 316 -14.82 7.63 -18.64
C ASN A 316 -14.64 8.60 -19.82
N GLU A 317 -14.80 9.89 -19.52
CA GLU A 317 -14.73 11.03 -20.43
C GLU A 317 -13.38 11.15 -21.16
N ALA A 318 -13.28 10.55 -22.35
CA ALA A 318 -12.29 10.91 -23.37
C ALA A 318 -12.77 10.56 -24.80
N SER A 319 -14.08 10.49 -25.04
CA SER A 319 -14.67 10.14 -26.34
C SER A 319 -14.60 11.32 -27.31
N GLY A 320 -13.46 11.47 -27.98
CA GLY A 320 -13.43 12.13 -29.27
C GLY A 320 -14.42 11.41 -30.21
N SER A 321 -15.30 12.18 -30.85
CA SER A 321 -16.36 11.69 -31.73
C SER A 321 -15.77 11.13 -33.03
N GLY A 322 -15.31 9.88 -33.02
CA GLY A 322 -14.84 9.19 -34.22
C GLY A 322 -14.08 7.89 -33.93
N LYS A 323 -14.09 6.99 -34.93
CA LYS A 323 -13.29 5.77 -34.92
C LYS A 323 -11.80 6.12 -34.68
N PRO A 324 -11.11 5.46 -33.73
CA PRO A 324 -9.69 5.72 -33.48
C PRO A 324 -8.82 5.35 -34.69
N SER A 325 -7.73 6.11 -34.89
CA SER A 325 -6.72 5.82 -35.90
C SER A 325 -5.90 4.58 -35.54
N GLY A 326 -5.71 4.34 -34.23
CA GLY A 326 -5.05 3.17 -33.69
C GLY A 326 -5.26 2.99 -32.19
N VAL A 327 -4.84 1.84 -31.67
CA VAL A 327 -4.88 1.51 -30.25
C VAL A 327 -3.52 0.95 -29.81
N VAL A 328 -2.98 1.53 -28.73
CA VAL A 328 -1.87 0.95 -27.99
C VAL A 328 -2.45 0.15 -26.83
N VAL A 329 -2.27 -1.17 -26.86
CA VAL A 329 -2.72 -2.09 -25.80
C VAL A 329 -1.56 -2.39 -24.86
N VAL A 330 -1.71 -2.05 -23.58
CA VAL A 330 -0.65 -2.15 -22.56
C VAL A 330 -0.96 -3.28 -21.58
N PRO A 331 -0.21 -4.39 -21.57
CA PRO A 331 -0.46 -5.53 -20.68
C PRO A 331 0.01 -5.28 -19.23
N ILE A 332 -0.48 -4.21 -18.61
CA ILE A 332 -0.03 -3.68 -17.29
C ILE A 332 -0.18 -4.68 -16.14
N GLY A 333 -1.09 -5.65 -16.27
CA GLY A 333 -1.28 -6.73 -15.29
C GLY A 333 -0.18 -7.79 -15.29
N PHE A 334 0.74 -7.74 -16.26
CA PHE A 334 1.60 -8.86 -16.60
C PHE A 334 3.06 -8.43 -16.80
N ILE A 335 3.97 -9.03 -16.04
CA ILE A 335 5.41 -8.76 -16.20
C ILE A 335 6.03 -9.62 -17.31
N CYS A 336 5.40 -10.75 -17.65
CA CYS A 336 5.90 -11.73 -18.61
C CYS A 336 4.85 -12.08 -19.65
N ASP A 337 5.27 -12.27 -20.89
CA ASP A 337 4.42 -12.89 -21.91
C ASP A 337 4.10 -14.35 -21.49
N HIS A 338 2.83 -14.70 -21.64
CA HIS A 338 2.24 -16.02 -21.41
C HIS A 338 0.99 -16.13 -22.28
N MET A 339 0.26 -17.24 -22.19
CA MET A 339 -0.84 -17.53 -23.12
C MET A 339 -1.90 -16.43 -23.20
N GLU A 340 -2.27 -15.85 -22.07
CA GLU A 340 -3.28 -14.79 -21.98
C GLU A 340 -2.80 -13.47 -22.61
N VAL A 341 -1.49 -13.27 -22.75
CA VAL A 341 -0.93 -12.13 -23.50
C VAL A 341 -0.81 -12.47 -24.99
N VAL A 342 -0.22 -13.61 -25.34
CA VAL A 342 0.08 -13.91 -26.75
C VAL A 342 -1.13 -14.43 -27.54
N TYR A 343 -2.11 -15.04 -26.86
CA TYR A 343 -3.35 -15.46 -27.50
C TYR A 343 -4.37 -14.33 -27.43
N ASP A 344 -4.79 -13.90 -26.24
CA ASP A 344 -5.89 -12.94 -26.12
C ASP A 344 -5.55 -11.59 -26.75
N LEU A 345 -4.30 -11.09 -26.60
CA LEU A 345 -3.92 -9.77 -27.12
C LEU A 345 -3.32 -9.84 -28.52
N ASP A 346 -2.32 -10.69 -28.74
CA ASP A 346 -1.63 -10.77 -30.04
C ASP A 346 -2.39 -11.58 -31.11
N THR A 347 -3.40 -12.35 -30.72
CA THR A 347 -4.30 -13.06 -31.64
C THR A 347 -5.70 -12.46 -31.62
N GLU A 348 -6.48 -12.63 -30.56
CA GLU A 348 -7.92 -12.31 -30.58
C GLU A 348 -8.18 -10.79 -30.66
N ALA A 349 -7.60 -9.99 -29.76
CA ALA A 349 -7.79 -8.54 -29.77
C ALA A 349 -7.23 -7.89 -31.04
N LYS A 350 -6.10 -8.39 -31.54
CA LYS A 350 -5.50 -7.95 -32.81
C LYS A 350 -6.37 -8.29 -34.01
N GLU A 351 -6.95 -9.49 -34.06
CA GLU A 351 -7.93 -9.90 -35.08
C GLU A 351 -9.18 -9.02 -35.01
N THR A 352 -9.73 -8.78 -33.80
CA THR A 352 -10.85 -7.86 -33.58
C THR A 352 -10.53 -6.44 -34.07
N ALA A 353 -9.37 -5.88 -33.73
CA ALA A 353 -8.98 -4.55 -34.21
C ALA A 353 -8.85 -4.51 -35.75
N ALA A 354 -8.35 -5.57 -36.37
CA ALA A 354 -8.26 -5.67 -37.83
C ALA A 354 -9.63 -5.72 -38.51
N GLU A 355 -10.60 -6.46 -37.95
CA GLU A 355 -12.00 -6.47 -38.42
C GLU A 355 -12.64 -5.09 -38.36
N LEU A 356 -12.34 -4.34 -37.30
CA LEU A 356 -12.83 -2.98 -37.09
C LEU A 356 -12.05 -1.94 -37.93
N GLY A 357 -10.93 -2.35 -38.53
CA GLY A 357 -10.03 -1.52 -39.32
C GLY A 357 -9.29 -0.46 -38.49
N ILE A 358 -8.93 -0.79 -37.25
CA ILE A 358 -8.17 0.06 -36.32
C ILE A 358 -6.71 -0.43 -36.31
N ALA A 359 -5.73 0.46 -36.40
CA ALA A 359 -4.32 0.06 -36.27
C ALA A 359 -4.05 -0.44 -34.85
N TYR A 360 -3.35 -1.56 -34.70
CA TYR A 360 -3.16 -2.21 -33.40
C TYR A 360 -1.69 -2.41 -33.08
N GLN A 361 -1.27 -2.01 -31.88
CA GLN A 361 0.04 -2.32 -31.35
C GLN A 361 -0.05 -2.66 -29.87
N ARG A 362 0.45 -3.84 -29.50
CA ARG A 362 0.65 -4.21 -28.10
C ARG A 362 1.99 -3.65 -27.61
N ALA A 363 2.03 -3.13 -26.39
CA ALA A 363 3.25 -2.84 -25.66
C ALA A 363 3.90 -4.13 -25.14
N GLU A 364 5.22 -4.16 -25.09
CA GLU A 364 5.98 -5.31 -24.57
C GLU A 364 5.75 -5.45 -23.06
N THR A 365 5.73 -6.67 -22.55
CA THR A 365 5.78 -6.91 -21.09
C THR A 365 7.17 -6.56 -20.55
N ILE A 366 7.24 -6.15 -19.28
CA ILE A 366 8.39 -5.41 -18.75
C ILE A 366 9.53 -6.27 -18.15
N SER A 367 9.37 -7.59 -18.06
CA SER A 367 10.26 -8.51 -17.30
C SER A 367 11.76 -8.39 -17.58
N THR A 368 12.16 -7.90 -18.75
CA THR A 368 13.58 -7.78 -19.14
C THR A 368 14.10 -6.34 -19.10
N ASP A 369 13.29 -5.38 -18.64
CA ASP A 369 13.72 -4.00 -18.51
C ASP A 369 14.70 -3.85 -17.33
N PRO A 370 15.91 -3.29 -17.54
CA PRO A 370 16.91 -3.18 -16.48
C PRO A 370 16.45 -2.36 -15.26
N ALA A 371 15.60 -1.33 -15.46
CA ALA A 371 15.08 -0.54 -14.35
C ALA A 371 14.11 -1.36 -13.51
N PHE A 372 13.26 -2.16 -14.16
CA PHE A 372 12.36 -3.09 -13.47
C PHE A 372 13.14 -4.15 -12.68
N VAL A 373 14.11 -4.82 -13.31
CA VAL A 373 14.96 -5.83 -12.65
C VAL A 373 15.70 -5.23 -11.45
N SER A 374 16.24 -4.02 -11.60
CA SER A 374 16.87 -3.28 -10.50
C SER A 374 15.89 -3.07 -9.33
N SER A 375 14.65 -2.65 -9.60
CA SER A 375 13.64 -2.48 -8.54
C SER A 375 13.19 -3.78 -7.89
N LEU A 376 13.24 -4.91 -8.59
CA LEU A 376 13.01 -6.21 -7.94
C LEU A 376 14.11 -6.53 -6.92
N VAL A 377 15.37 -6.20 -7.24
CA VAL A 377 16.48 -6.36 -6.30
C VAL A 377 16.38 -5.38 -5.13
N ASP A 378 15.91 -4.14 -5.36
CA ASP A 378 15.62 -3.20 -4.27
C ASP A 378 14.58 -3.80 -3.30
N VAL A 379 13.51 -4.42 -3.82
CA VAL A 379 12.47 -5.08 -3.01
C VAL A 379 13.01 -6.30 -2.24
N LEU A 380 13.98 -7.03 -2.80
CA LEU A 380 14.68 -8.11 -2.09
C LEU A 380 15.54 -7.57 -0.94
N GLU A 381 16.28 -6.50 -1.17
CA GLU A 381 17.07 -5.80 -0.13
C GLU A 381 16.18 -5.20 0.95
N GLU A 382 15.03 -4.63 0.59
CA GLU A 382 14.01 -4.14 1.52
C GLU A 382 13.56 -5.26 2.48
N ARG A 383 13.20 -6.44 1.96
CA ARG A 383 12.81 -7.56 2.82
C ARG A 383 13.98 -8.10 3.64
N ALA A 384 15.19 -8.17 3.09
CA ALA A 384 16.37 -8.55 3.86
C ALA A 384 16.64 -7.60 5.03
N ALA A 385 16.52 -6.29 4.84
CA ALA A 385 16.63 -5.30 5.91
C ALA A 385 15.57 -5.50 6.99
N GLN A 386 14.31 -5.72 6.61
CA GLN A 386 13.23 -6.04 7.56
C GLN A 386 13.54 -7.31 8.38
N ALA A 387 14.03 -8.36 7.73
CA ALA A 387 14.38 -9.62 8.39
C ALA A 387 15.53 -9.48 9.40
N ARG A 388 16.36 -8.43 9.28
CA ARG A 388 17.41 -8.05 10.25
C ARG A 388 16.90 -7.12 11.36
N GLY A 389 15.60 -6.82 11.40
CA GLY A 389 15.00 -5.87 12.35
C GLY A 389 15.26 -4.40 11.98
N GLU A 390 15.66 -4.11 10.74
CA GLU A 390 15.80 -2.75 10.24
C GLU A 390 14.44 -2.23 9.72
N ASN A 391 14.24 -0.92 9.72
CA ASN A 391 13.05 -0.28 9.13
C ASN A 391 13.42 0.45 7.84
N PRO A 392 13.55 -0.26 6.70
CA PRO A 392 13.97 0.36 5.45
C PRO A 392 12.88 1.31 4.93
N PHE A 393 13.32 2.43 4.34
CA PHE A 393 12.42 3.26 3.56
C PHE A 393 12.02 2.49 2.30
N ARG A 394 10.71 2.42 2.04
CA ARG A 394 10.14 1.65 0.93
C ARG A 394 9.62 2.63 -0.11
N ILE A 395 10.27 2.67 -1.25
CA ILE A 395 9.96 3.64 -2.31
C ILE A 395 8.78 3.11 -3.14
N THR A 396 7.73 3.93 -3.26
CA THR A 396 6.59 3.68 -4.13
C THR A 396 6.25 4.94 -4.93
N VAL A 397 5.64 4.77 -6.11
CA VAL A 397 5.26 5.91 -6.99
C VAL A 397 3.77 6.26 -6.95
N THR A 398 2.94 5.42 -6.31
CA THR A 398 1.48 5.48 -6.44
C THR A 398 0.79 6.26 -5.33
N GLY A 399 1.54 6.78 -4.34
CA GLY A 399 0.97 7.45 -3.16
C GLY A 399 0.22 6.53 -2.17
N THR A 400 -0.11 5.31 -2.59
CA THR A 400 -0.90 4.32 -1.82
C THR A 400 -0.04 3.47 -0.88
N GLY A 401 1.15 3.95 -0.51
CA GLY A 401 2.11 3.22 0.32
C GLY A 401 2.62 1.88 -0.25
N PRO A 402 3.58 1.23 0.43
CA PRO A 402 4.00 -0.13 0.15
C PRO A 402 3.07 -1.15 0.79
N PHE A 403 2.72 -2.21 0.05
CA PHE A 403 1.98 -3.34 0.61
C PHE A 403 2.77 -4.07 1.71
N HIS A 404 2.07 -4.82 2.54
CA HIS A 404 2.69 -5.61 3.60
C HIS A 404 3.59 -6.69 3.00
N THR A 405 4.66 -6.98 3.72
CA THR A 405 5.47 -8.16 3.42
C THR A 405 4.85 -9.42 4.03
N VAL A 406 4.11 -9.26 5.13
CA VAL A 406 3.40 -10.33 5.85
C VAL A 406 1.91 -10.16 5.73
N CYS A 407 1.27 -11.14 5.10
CA CYS A 407 -0.15 -11.06 4.80
C CYS A 407 -1.01 -11.24 6.06
N PRO A 408 -1.92 -10.29 6.33
CA PRO A 408 -3.01 -10.45 7.29
C PRO A 408 -3.88 -11.65 6.95
N GLN A 409 -4.58 -12.18 7.97
CA GLN A 409 -5.47 -13.33 7.77
C GLN A 409 -6.66 -13.00 6.85
N ASP A 410 -7.10 -11.75 6.87
CA ASP A 410 -8.20 -11.16 6.10
C ASP A 410 -7.75 -10.53 4.78
N CYS A 411 -6.46 -10.60 4.43
CA CYS A 411 -5.97 -10.07 3.16
C CYS A 411 -6.13 -11.09 2.01
N CYS A 412 -6.63 -10.59 0.87
CA CYS A 412 -6.81 -11.34 -0.38
C CYS A 412 -7.68 -12.59 -0.18
N LEU A 413 -8.89 -12.40 0.30
CA LEU A 413 -9.83 -13.46 0.65
C LEU A 413 -10.23 -14.31 -0.56
N ALA A 414 -10.40 -15.61 -0.32
CA ALA A 414 -10.93 -16.52 -1.32
C ALA A 414 -12.38 -16.13 -1.69
N PRO A 415 -12.79 -16.28 -2.96
CA PRO A 415 -14.18 -16.05 -3.36
C PRO A 415 -15.14 -16.90 -2.53
N ALA A 416 -16.15 -16.29 -1.91
CA ALA A 416 -17.17 -17.03 -1.16
C ALA A 416 -17.85 -18.07 -2.06
N ARG A 417 -17.93 -19.33 -1.60
CA ARG A 417 -18.77 -20.35 -2.26
C ARG A 417 -20.24 -19.99 -2.04
N PRO A 418 -21.12 -20.04 -3.05
CA PRO A 418 -22.54 -19.83 -2.84
C PRO A 418 -23.06 -20.84 -1.81
N ALA A 419 -23.67 -20.36 -0.72
CA ALA A 419 -24.36 -21.21 0.23
C ALA A 419 -25.55 -21.87 -0.48
N HIS A 420 -25.53 -23.20 -0.60
CA HIS A 420 -26.75 -23.93 -0.94
C HIS A 420 -27.73 -23.76 0.22
N SER A 421 -28.87 -23.12 -0.04
CA SER A 421 -29.96 -22.98 0.91
C SER A 421 -30.58 -24.36 1.19
N GLU A 422 -30.13 -25.03 2.25
CA GLU A 422 -30.91 -26.12 2.82
C GLU A 422 -32.06 -25.54 3.64
N HIS A 423 -33.28 -25.90 3.26
CA HIS A 423 -34.50 -25.55 3.95
C HIS A 423 -34.49 -26.09 5.39
N SER A 424 -34.41 -25.19 6.38
CA SER A 424 -34.61 -25.51 7.79
C SER A 424 -36.07 -25.82 8.07
N ALA A 425 -36.36 -27.08 8.42
CA ALA A 425 -37.55 -27.44 9.17
C ALA A 425 -37.27 -27.31 10.68
N GLU A 426 -38.20 -26.69 11.40
CA GLU A 426 -38.16 -26.41 12.84
C GLU A 426 -37.92 -27.65 13.71
N ALA A 427 -37.07 -27.52 14.74
CA ALA A 427 -37.39 -27.90 16.13
C ALA A 427 -36.22 -27.64 17.11
N GLY A 428 -36.54 -27.00 18.24
CA GLY A 428 -36.09 -27.44 19.56
C GLY A 428 -34.79 -26.85 20.14
N THR A 429 -34.99 -25.98 21.13
CA THR A 429 -34.04 -25.39 22.09
C THR A 429 -33.10 -26.39 22.82
N GLN A 430 -31.84 -26.01 23.05
CA GLN A 430 -31.15 -25.94 24.37
C GLN A 430 -29.65 -25.50 24.29
N HIS A 431 -29.22 -24.79 25.34
CA HIS A 431 -27.90 -24.16 25.59
C HIS A 431 -26.68 -25.11 25.67
N ALA A 432 -25.50 -24.68 25.19
CA ALA A 432 -24.21 -24.56 25.93
C ALA A 432 -23.03 -24.13 25.03
N SER A 433 -22.13 -23.28 25.56
CA SER A 433 -20.87 -22.77 24.96
C SER A 433 -19.67 -23.73 25.18
N PRO A 434 -18.39 -23.37 24.88
CA PRO A 434 -17.69 -23.66 23.61
C PRO A 434 -16.39 -24.48 23.81
N HIS A 435 -16.02 -25.38 22.89
CA HIS A 435 -14.62 -25.83 22.74
C HIS A 435 -14.30 -26.49 21.36
N ALA A 436 -13.17 -26.02 20.80
CA ALA A 436 -12.19 -26.71 19.96
C ALA A 436 -12.52 -27.10 18.49
N PRO A 437 -11.55 -26.93 17.56
CA PRO A 437 -11.76 -27.06 16.12
C PRO A 437 -11.68 -28.51 15.65
N LEU A 438 -12.62 -28.90 14.77
CA LEU A 438 -12.64 -30.19 14.09
C LEU A 438 -11.78 -30.12 12.82
N SER A 439 -10.80 -31.01 12.77
CA SER A 439 -9.99 -31.41 11.63
C SER A 439 -10.85 -31.92 10.47
N SER A 440 -10.63 -31.39 9.25
CA SER A 440 -11.11 -32.01 8.02
C SER A 440 -9.95 -32.72 7.31
N ASP A 441 -9.90 -34.03 7.45
CA ASP A 441 -9.11 -34.93 6.61
C ASP A 441 -9.61 -34.88 5.15
N GLY A 442 -8.73 -34.45 4.24
CA GLY A 442 -8.84 -34.63 2.79
C GLY A 442 -7.50 -35.15 2.26
N PRO A 443 -7.48 -36.05 1.25
CA PRO A 443 -6.27 -36.81 0.95
C PRO A 443 -5.19 -35.93 0.29
N ALA A 444 -3.95 -36.10 0.77
CA ALA A 444 -2.75 -35.42 0.28
C ALA A 444 -2.43 -35.73 -1.19
N ARG A 445 -1.74 -34.80 -1.86
CA ARG A 445 -1.15 -34.98 -3.20
C ARG A 445 -0.06 -36.08 -3.12
N VAL A 446 -0.31 -37.25 -3.69
CA VAL A 446 0.69 -38.34 -3.76
C VAL A 446 1.34 -38.36 -5.14
N ALA A 447 2.66 -38.14 -5.16
CA ALA A 447 3.52 -38.45 -6.30
C ALA A 447 3.68 -39.97 -6.46
N GLY A 448 3.63 -40.45 -7.71
CA GLY A 448 3.17 -41.79 -8.04
C GLY A 448 4.05 -42.99 -7.64
N GLN A 449 3.37 -44.15 -7.53
CA GLN A 449 3.92 -45.47 -7.85
C GLN A 449 2.86 -46.32 -8.57
N SER A 450 3.35 -47.21 -9.43
CA SER A 450 2.64 -47.99 -10.45
C SER A 450 1.61 -48.99 -9.91
N ALA A 451 0.58 -49.23 -10.72
CA ALA A 451 -0.46 -50.24 -10.55
C ALA A 451 0.09 -51.64 -10.19
N ILE A 452 -0.58 -52.32 -9.24
CA ILE A 452 -1.14 -53.69 -9.33
C ILE A 452 -1.68 -54.13 -7.94
N GLN A 453 -2.92 -54.64 -7.95
CA GLN A 453 -3.61 -55.54 -6.98
C GLN A 453 -4.28 -55.01 -5.70
N GLN A 454 -5.61 -55.13 -5.76
CA GLN A 454 -6.63 -55.28 -4.70
C GLN A 454 -6.27 -56.38 -3.66
N GLU A 455 -6.61 -56.18 -2.37
CA GLU A 455 -7.71 -56.86 -1.64
C GLU A 455 -7.59 -56.74 -0.08
N GLU A 456 -8.74 -56.59 0.59
CA GLU A 456 -9.06 -56.90 2.01
C GLU A 456 -8.45 -56.03 3.14
N SER A 457 -9.12 -55.66 4.25
CA SER A 457 -10.47 -55.85 4.78
C SER A 457 -10.66 -54.97 6.03
N MET A 458 -11.91 -54.61 6.33
CA MET A 458 -12.39 -53.93 7.54
C MET A 458 -12.23 -54.76 8.82
N ALA A 459 -11.95 -54.13 9.97
CA ALA A 459 -12.39 -54.64 11.27
C ALA A 459 -12.11 -53.72 12.50
N PHE A 460 -13.20 -53.41 13.19
CA PHE A 460 -13.36 -53.30 14.65
C PHE A 460 -13.13 -51.98 15.40
N LEU A 461 -14.28 -51.32 15.61
CA LEU A 461 -14.60 -50.43 16.73
C LEU A 461 -14.74 -51.17 18.08
N ASN A 462 -14.36 -50.44 19.14
CA ASN A 462 -14.88 -50.43 20.51
C ASN A 462 -14.68 -51.63 21.45
N ARG A 463 -13.96 -51.37 22.57
CA ARG A 463 -14.29 -51.88 23.90
C ARG A 463 -13.91 -50.92 25.05
N ARG A 464 -14.97 -50.35 25.63
CA ARG A 464 -15.33 -50.18 27.06
C ARG A 464 -14.31 -49.66 28.10
N ALA A 465 -14.79 -48.65 28.80
CA ALA A 465 -14.48 -48.22 30.17
C ALA A 465 -14.65 -49.32 31.24
N ALA A 466 -13.90 -49.22 32.35
CA ALA A 466 -14.37 -48.78 33.68
C ALA A 466 -13.50 -49.28 34.86
N GLN A 467 -13.53 -48.51 35.97
CA GLN A 467 -13.21 -48.83 37.40
C GLN A 467 -11.73 -48.76 37.85
N SER A 468 -11.34 -48.22 39.02
CA SER A 468 -12.02 -47.57 40.18
C SER A 468 -11.00 -47.18 41.29
N ALA A 469 -11.30 -46.12 42.07
CA ALA A 469 -11.01 -45.87 43.52
C ALA A 469 -9.53 -45.81 44.01
N GLU A 470 -9.07 -45.06 45.03
CA GLU A 470 -9.67 -44.39 46.22
C GLU A 470 -8.61 -43.47 46.92
N ASN A 471 -9.04 -42.31 47.46
CA ASN A 471 -8.67 -41.55 48.70
C ASN A 471 -7.34 -41.80 49.47
N ALA A 472 -6.71 -40.89 50.25
CA ALA A 472 -6.85 -39.46 50.60
C ALA A 472 -5.63 -39.03 51.48
N GLU A 473 -5.51 -37.70 51.69
CA GLU A 473 -4.83 -36.95 52.79
C GLU A 473 -3.29 -36.91 52.91
N ASN A 474 -2.72 -35.70 52.71
CA ASN A 474 -2.11 -34.96 53.84
C ASN A 474 -1.83 -33.48 53.51
N SER A 475 -2.14 -32.60 54.46
CA SER A 475 -1.94 -31.15 54.46
C SER A 475 -0.53 -30.75 54.91
N ALA A 476 0.05 -29.69 54.31
CA ALA A 476 0.96 -28.77 55.01
C ALA A 476 1.20 -27.46 54.22
N HIS A 477 0.78 -26.36 54.84
CA HIS A 477 1.30 -24.99 54.85
C HIS A 477 2.11 -24.43 53.66
N SER A 478 1.57 -23.36 53.08
CA SER A 478 2.24 -22.44 52.14
C SER A 478 2.70 -21.16 52.86
N GLU A 479 3.98 -20.84 52.74
CA GLU A 479 4.52 -19.46 52.80
C GLU A 479 5.27 -19.20 51.49
N PRO A 480 5.12 -18.02 50.84
CA PRO A 480 5.86 -17.68 49.63
C PRO A 480 7.04 -16.72 49.90
N ALA A 481 8.07 -16.81 49.07
CA ALA A 481 9.16 -15.85 48.96
C ALA A 481 9.59 -15.76 47.47
N PRO A 482 10.24 -14.67 47.01
CA PRO A 482 9.59 -13.42 46.62
C PRO A 482 9.79 -13.07 45.14
N GLU A 483 8.87 -12.29 44.58
CA GLU A 483 9.02 -11.60 43.29
C GLU A 483 9.84 -10.31 43.47
N HIS A 484 10.90 -10.15 42.68
CA HIS A 484 11.57 -8.87 42.49
C HIS A 484 10.92 -8.13 41.32
N VAL A 485 9.96 -7.26 41.62
CA VAL A 485 9.52 -6.18 40.72
C VAL A 485 10.36 -4.96 41.06
N ALA A 486 11.12 -4.45 40.09
CA ALA A 486 11.76 -3.15 40.20
C ALA A 486 10.69 -2.05 40.07
N GLU A 487 10.39 -1.39 41.17
CA GLU A 487 9.59 -0.16 41.21
C GLU A 487 10.26 0.93 40.35
N HIS A 488 9.59 1.37 39.29
CA HIS A 488 9.77 2.73 38.78
C HIS A 488 8.76 3.63 39.49
N ALA A 489 9.29 4.49 40.35
CA ALA A 489 8.51 5.44 41.14
C ALA A 489 7.74 6.42 40.23
N PRO A 490 6.48 6.74 40.53
CA PRO A 490 5.76 7.80 39.84
C PRO A 490 6.38 9.15 40.23
N HIS A 491 6.88 9.90 39.25
CA HIS A 491 7.23 11.30 39.46
C HIS A 491 5.95 12.09 39.71
N HIS A 492 5.65 12.34 40.99
CA HIS A 492 4.63 13.31 41.40
C HIS A 492 5.07 14.72 40.99
N HIS A 493 4.63 15.18 39.82
CA HIS A 493 4.60 16.61 39.54
C HIS A 493 3.46 17.24 40.34
N ALA A 494 3.82 18.01 41.36
CA ALA A 494 2.89 18.82 42.11
C ALA A 494 2.09 19.72 41.15
N ALA A 495 0.78 19.84 41.38
CA ALA A 495 -0.08 20.76 40.66
C ALA A 495 0.40 22.21 40.91
N HIS A 496 1.31 22.69 40.05
CA HIS A 496 1.71 24.08 40.03
C HIS A 496 0.53 24.89 39.50
N SER A 497 0.04 25.83 40.30
CA SER A 497 -0.88 26.86 39.83
C SER A 497 -0.26 27.55 38.62
N TYR A 498 -0.94 27.49 37.47
CA TYR A 498 -0.49 28.11 36.22
C TYR A 498 -0.20 29.60 36.45
N VAL A 499 1.05 30.00 36.27
CA VAL A 499 1.46 31.41 36.22
C VAL A 499 1.44 31.80 34.74
N PRO A 500 0.64 32.80 34.33
CA PRO A 500 0.68 33.29 32.95
C PRO A 500 2.10 33.70 32.56
N ASP A 501 2.53 33.28 31.36
CA ASP A 501 3.83 33.66 30.84
C ASP A 501 3.84 35.17 30.53
N PRO A 502 4.85 35.93 30.99
CA PRO A 502 4.89 37.37 30.78
C PRO A 502 5.03 37.78 29.30
N ARG A 503 5.41 36.86 28.39
CA ARG A 503 5.44 37.11 26.95
C ARG A 503 4.05 37.13 26.32
N ASP A 504 3.08 36.48 26.95
CA ASP A 504 1.74 36.32 26.39
C ASP A 504 0.88 37.54 26.69
N ARG A 505 0.11 37.99 25.70
CA ARG A 505 -0.88 39.06 25.90
C ARG A 505 -2.07 38.52 26.69
N THR A 506 -2.61 39.34 27.58
CA THR A 506 -3.74 38.96 28.46
C THR A 506 -5.05 39.66 28.08
N ASP A 507 -4.98 40.66 27.20
CA ASP A 507 -6.07 41.50 26.72
C ASP A 507 -6.63 41.03 25.37
N ILE A 508 -6.92 39.72 25.25
CA ILE A 508 -7.48 39.14 24.02
C ILE A 508 -8.99 39.07 24.10
N ASP A 509 -9.67 39.69 23.13
CA ASP A 509 -11.11 39.54 22.92
C ASP A 509 -11.38 38.22 22.16
N LEU A 510 -11.78 37.20 22.90
CA LEU A 510 -12.07 35.86 22.36
C LEU A 510 -13.23 35.88 21.36
N ASP A 511 -14.22 36.76 21.55
CA ASP A 511 -15.37 36.85 20.66
C ASP A 511 -14.96 37.50 19.33
N GLN A 512 -14.02 38.47 19.38
CA GLN A 512 -13.43 39.04 18.17
C GLN A 512 -12.63 38.00 17.36
N VAL A 513 -11.82 37.17 18.03
CA VAL A 513 -11.03 36.11 17.35
C VAL A 513 -11.96 35.05 16.74
N ASN A 514 -12.99 34.61 17.45
CA ASN A 514 -13.96 33.66 16.90
C ASN A 514 -14.88 34.26 15.82
N GLY A 515 -15.00 35.59 15.77
CA GLY A 515 -15.86 36.32 14.82
C GLY A 515 -15.21 36.59 13.45
N LYS A 516 -13.97 36.16 13.24
CA LYS A 516 -13.20 36.36 12.01
C LYS A 516 -12.68 35.04 11.46
N GLN A 517 -12.36 35.04 10.17
CA GLN A 517 -11.58 33.96 9.56
C GLN A 517 -10.09 34.24 9.85
N HIS A 518 -9.39 33.24 10.38
CA HIS A 518 -7.97 33.30 10.64
C HIS A 518 -7.33 32.05 10.05
N TYR A 519 -6.29 32.23 9.23
CA TYR A 519 -5.59 31.15 8.55
C TYR A 519 -4.15 31.06 9.04
N ALA A 520 -3.62 29.84 9.00
CA ALA A 520 -2.20 29.58 9.14
C ALA A 520 -1.71 28.70 7.99
N LEU A 521 -0.50 28.97 7.50
CA LEU A 521 0.17 28.11 6.54
C LEU A 521 1.48 27.62 7.12
N TYR A 522 1.63 26.30 7.19
CA TYR A 522 2.86 25.61 7.52
C TYR A 522 3.48 25.13 6.20
N SER A 523 4.74 25.44 5.95
CA SER A 523 5.44 24.97 4.74
C SER A 523 6.85 24.54 5.06
N VAL A 524 7.22 23.38 4.55
CA VAL A 524 8.46 22.67 4.82
C VAL A 524 9.24 22.48 3.53
N PHE A 525 10.54 22.71 3.61
CA PHE A 525 11.46 22.67 2.49
C PHE A 525 12.70 21.85 2.81
N ALA A 526 13.22 21.17 1.79
CA ALA A 526 14.55 20.57 1.75
C ALA A 526 15.53 21.54 1.08
N LEU A 527 16.81 21.42 1.42
CA LEU A 527 17.88 22.09 0.71
C LEU A 527 18.30 21.23 -0.49
N GLY A 528 17.90 21.64 -1.70
CA GLY A 528 18.22 20.92 -2.94
C GLY A 528 19.65 21.13 -3.43
N GLU A 529 20.22 22.32 -3.16
CA GLU A 529 21.60 22.67 -3.53
C GLU A 529 22.32 23.38 -2.37
N PHE A 530 23.65 23.24 -2.30
CA PHE A 530 24.43 23.90 -1.25
C PHE A 530 24.39 25.42 -1.39
N LEU A 531 24.25 26.11 -0.26
CA LEU A 531 24.30 27.58 -0.23
C LEU A 531 25.73 28.08 -0.49
N PRO A 532 25.91 29.29 -1.04
CA PRO A 532 27.23 29.85 -1.36
C PRO A 532 28.22 29.84 -0.19
N ALA A 533 29.49 29.54 -0.46
CA ALA A 533 30.53 29.44 0.56
C ALA A 533 30.86 30.77 1.25
N ASP A 534 30.63 31.91 0.57
CA ASP A 534 30.88 33.25 1.10
C ASP A 534 29.77 33.69 2.07
N ASP A 535 30.17 34.07 3.29
CA ASP A 535 29.22 34.44 4.35
C ASP A 535 28.46 35.74 4.03
N SER A 536 29.08 36.68 3.29
CA SER A 536 28.43 37.96 2.92
C SER A 536 27.39 37.75 1.83
N GLU A 537 27.68 36.92 0.84
CA GLU A 537 26.74 36.51 -0.20
C GLU A 537 25.54 35.78 0.39
N ARG A 538 25.78 34.83 1.31
CA ARG A 538 24.72 34.11 2.02
C ARG A 538 23.83 35.07 2.82
N ALA A 539 24.42 35.99 3.58
CA ALA A 539 23.68 36.98 4.35
C ALA A 539 22.82 37.89 3.45
N ASN A 540 23.33 38.30 2.29
CA ASN A 540 22.58 39.09 1.33
C ASN A 540 21.39 38.30 0.75
N ILE A 541 21.61 37.04 0.34
CA ILE A 541 20.55 36.15 -0.18
C ILE A 541 19.42 36.01 0.85
N VAL A 542 19.76 35.74 2.11
CA VAL A 542 18.78 35.60 3.21
C VAL A 542 18.04 36.92 3.44
N ALA A 543 18.75 38.03 3.57
CA ALA A 543 18.16 39.34 3.85
C ALA A 543 17.19 39.78 2.75
N GLU A 544 17.62 39.72 1.49
CA GLU A 544 16.77 40.07 0.33
C GLU A 544 15.54 39.18 0.24
N SER A 545 15.71 37.88 0.47
CA SER A 545 14.60 36.91 0.44
C SER A 545 13.60 37.17 1.56
N LEU A 546 14.09 37.44 2.77
CA LEU A 546 13.25 37.74 3.92
C LEU A 546 12.46 39.03 3.73
N ASP A 547 13.09 40.09 3.22
CA ASP A 547 12.42 41.35 2.92
C ASP A 547 11.37 41.18 1.81
N TYR A 548 11.68 40.37 0.79
CA TYR A 548 10.72 40.06 -0.26
C TYR A 548 9.51 39.28 0.27
N VAL A 549 9.71 38.26 1.11
CA VAL A 549 8.61 37.50 1.74
C VAL A 549 7.77 38.40 2.65
N LYS A 550 8.40 39.25 3.48
CA LYS A 550 7.69 40.20 4.36
C LYS A 550 6.79 41.17 3.59
N SER A 551 7.13 41.49 2.34
CA SER A 551 6.32 42.37 1.50
C SER A 551 4.96 41.77 1.09
N ALA A 552 4.73 40.46 1.31
CA ALA A 552 3.41 39.84 1.16
C ALA A 552 2.40 40.35 2.18
N GLY A 553 2.86 40.74 3.38
CA GLY A 553 2.00 41.23 4.47
C GLY A 553 1.63 40.17 5.51
N ALA A 554 1.83 38.88 5.23
CA ALA A 554 1.61 37.79 6.18
C ALA A 554 2.51 37.94 7.43
N GLU A 555 1.96 37.64 8.61
CA GLU A 555 2.77 37.53 9.83
C GLU A 555 3.61 36.24 9.75
N ILE A 556 4.94 36.39 9.86
CA ILE A 556 5.83 35.23 10.02
C ILE A 556 5.90 34.89 11.50
N ARG A 557 5.20 33.83 11.92
CA ARG A 557 5.25 33.36 13.31
C ARG A 557 6.66 32.86 13.67
N GLY A 558 7.26 32.10 12.77
CA GLY A 558 8.63 31.61 12.95
C GLY A 558 9.20 30.85 11.76
N PHE A 559 10.52 30.75 11.77
CA PHE A 559 11.29 29.78 11.00
C PHE A 559 11.81 28.72 11.99
N TYR A 560 11.82 27.47 11.57
CA TYR A 560 12.20 26.34 12.42
C TYR A 560 13.16 25.43 11.66
N ASP A 561 14.25 25.08 12.33
CA ASP A 561 15.27 24.15 11.82
C ASP A 561 14.78 22.72 12.06
N VAL A 562 14.20 22.08 11.05
CA VAL A 562 13.65 20.71 11.18
C VAL A 562 14.65 19.64 10.76
N SER A 563 15.85 20.06 10.36
CA SER A 563 16.94 19.18 9.97
C SER A 563 17.34 18.26 11.14
N GLY A 564 17.65 16.99 10.82
CA GLY A 564 18.03 15.98 11.80
C GLY A 564 16.88 15.36 12.60
N PHE A 565 15.67 15.95 12.56
CA PHE A 565 14.44 15.31 13.06
C PHE A 565 13.70 14.53 11.96
N ARG A 566 13.83 15.00 10.71
CA ARG A 566 13.47 14.26 9.49
C ARG A 566 14.63 14.31 8.51
N ALA A 567 14.80 13.24 7.73
CA ALA A 567 15.93 13.11 6.81
C ALA A 567 15.75 13.96 5.54
N GLU A 568 14.50 14.23 5.19
CA GLU A 568 14.09 14.85 3.94
C GLU A 568 13.69 16.33 4.08
N ALA A 569 13.86 16.94 5.25
CA ALA A 569 13.38 18.29 5.52
C ALA A 569 14.40 19.10 6.34
N ASP A 570 14.60 20.36 5.96
CA ASP A 570 15.61 21.24 6.56
C ASP A 570 15.02 22.51 7.19
N LEU A 571 14.02 23.11 6.54
CA LEU A 571 13.41 24.37 6.96
C LEU A 571 11.88 24.27 7.02
N MET A 572 11.28 24.66 8.13
CA MET A 572 9.85 24.95 8.20
C MET A 572 9.59 26.43 8.41
N VAL A 573 8.60 26.98 7.72
CA VAL A 573 8.08 28.34 7.91
C VAL A 573 6.62 28.27 8.30
N TRP A 574 6.22 29.09 9.28
CA TRP A 574 4.84 29.20 9.74
C TRP A 574 4.35 30.65 9.58
N TRP A 575 3.36 30.85 8.72
CA TRP A 575 2.71 32.14 8.46
C TRP A 575 1.28 32.21 9.00
N LEU A 576 0.82 33.41 9.35
CA LEU A 576 -0.53 33.72 9.81
C LEU A 576 -1.11 34.93 9.06
N ASP A 577 -2.38 34.87 8.66
CA ASP A 577 -3.13 36.00 8.09
C ASP A 577 -4.65 35.70 8.14
N ASP A 578 -5.49 36.74 8.00
CA ASP A 578 -6.94 36.60 7.89
C ASP A 578 -7.36 36.23 6.44
N ASP A 579 -6.46 36.41 5.46
CA ASP A 579 -6.65 36.10 4.04
C ASP A 579 -5.71 34.97 3.56
N PRO A 580 -6.24 33.83 3.06
CA PRO A 580 -5.42 32.73 2.58
C PRO A 580 -4.62 33.06 1.31
N GLU A 581 -5.05 34.04 0.51
CA GLU A 581 -4.30 34.47 -0.68
C GLU A 581 -3.01 35.21 -0.29
N VAL A 582 -3.01 35.95 0.82
CA VAL A 582 -1.81 36.60 1.38
C VAL A 582 -0.79 35.56 1.83
N LEU A 583 -1.27 34.45 2.42
CA LEU A 583 -0.41 33.32 2.80
C LEU A 583 0.19 32.61 1.57
N GLN A 584 -0.61 32.40 0.53
CA GLN A 584 -0.10 31.84 -0.73
C GLN A 584 0.91 32.76 -1.41
N ASP A 585 0.69 34.08 -1.40
CA ASP A 585 1.66 35.05 -1.92
C ASP A 585 2.98 34.99 -1.14
N ALA A 586 2.95 34.90 0.20
CA ALA A 586 4.14 34.73 1.02
C ALA A 586 4.94 33.45 0.65
N TYR A 587 4.24 32.34 0.44
CA TYR A 587 4.85 31.08 -0.04
C TYR A 587 5.48 31.24 -1.43
N HIS A 588 4.76 31.80 -2.40
CA HIS A 588 5.26 32.01 -3.75
C HIS A 588 6.47 32.96 -3.78
N ARG A 589 6.46 34.01 -2.96
CA ARG A 589 7.61 34.91 -2.83
C ARG A 589 8.82 34.22 -2.24
N LEU A 590 8.65 33.34 -1.27
CA LEU A 590 9.78 32.54 -0.75
C LEU A 590 10.35 31.66 -1.87
N ARG A 591 9.50 30.95 -2.63
CA ARG A 591 9.93 30.14 -3.79
C ARG A 591 10.62 30.95 -4.88
N ALA A 592 10.14 32.17 -5.14
CA ALA A 592 10.69 33.06 -6.17
C ALA A 592 11.90 33.89 -5.72
N SER A 593 12.20 33.89 -4.41
CA SER A 593 13.32 34.65 -3.84
C SER A 593 14.68 34.08 -4.23
N ALA A 594 15.76 34.81 -3.90
CA ALA A 594 17.12 34.32 -4.11
C ALA A 594 17.39 33.03 -3.33
N LEU A 595 16.88 32.92 -2.10
CA LEU A 595 16.98 31.72 -1.28
C LEU A 595 16.12 30.57 -1.83
N GLY A 596 14.96 30.89 -2.42
CA GLY A 596 14.01 29.93 -2.98
C GLY A 596 14.61 28.99 -4.02
N LYS A 597 15.66 29.41 -4.73
CA LYS A 597 16.40 28.60 -5.71
C LYS A 597 17.07 27.37 -5.11
N PHE A 598 17.44 27.43 -3.83
CA PHE A 598 18.10 26.34 -3.11
C PHE A 598 17.13 25.47 -2.33
N LEU A 599 15.86 25.89 -2.26
CA LEU A 599 14.82 25.19 -1.51
C LEU A 599 13.99 24.33 -2.45
N GLU A 600 13.63 23.14 -2.00
CA GLU A 600 12.66 22.25 -2.64
C GLU A 600 11.46 22.04 -1.71
N PRO A 601 10.21 22.20 -2.18
CA PRO A 601 9.04 21.96 -1.34
C PRO A 601 8.94 20.49 -0.93
N VAL A 602 8.69 20.24 0.36
CA VAL A 602 8.53 18.89 0.92
C VAL A 602 7.09 18.65 1.36
N TRP A 603 6.52 19.61 2.09
CA TRP A 603 5.17 19.49 2.63
C TRP A 603 4.61 20.87 2.95
N SER A 604 3.32 21.09 2.68
CA SER A 604 2.61 22.30 3.10
C SER A 604 1.20 21.93 3.54
N CYS A 605 0.71 22.60 4.60
CA CYS A 605 -0.66 22.44 5.06
C CYS A 605 -1.20 23.79 5.53
N MET A 606 -2.37 24.15 5.00
CA MET A 606 -3.11 25.35 5.41
C MET A 606 -4.20 24.94 6.40
N GLY A 607 -4.33 25.70 7.49
CA GLY A 607 -5.38 25.50 8.49
C GLY A 607 -6.20 26.77 8.68
N LEU A 608 -7.50 26.60 8.92
CA LEU A 608 -8.46 27.63 9.29
C LEU A 608 -8.86 27.50 10.76
N HIS A 609 -8.88 28.62 11.48
CA HIS A 609 -9.50 28.70 12.80
C HIS A 609 -11.01 28.48 12.68
N THR A 610 -11.48 27.36 13.22
CA THR A 610 -12.91 27.09 13.39
C THR A 610 -13.20 27.11 14.90
N PRO A 611 -14.18 27.89 15.38
CA PRO A 611 -14.50 27.94 16.81
C PRO A 611 -14.74 26.54 17.39
N ALA A 612 -14.06 26.24 18.50
CA ALA A 612 -14.06 24.92 19.08
C ALA A 612 -15.47 24.44 19.47
N GLU A 613 -15.81 23.21 19.07
CA GLU A 613 -17.13 22.60 19.23
C GLU A 613 -17.60 22.56 20.69
N PHE A 614 -16.72 22.16 21.61
CA PHE A 614 -17.07 21.90 23.01
C PHE A 614 -16.79 23.07 23.96
N ASN A 615 -15.94 24.01 23.56
CA ASN A 615 -15.56 25.14 24.40
C ASN A 615 -15.16 26.34 23.53
N LYS A 616 -16.09 27.22 23.23
CA LYS A 616 -15.85 28.44 22.43
C LYS A 616 -14.81 29.39 23.04
N ARG A 617 -14.45 29.23 24.31
CA ARG A 617 -13.36 29.99 24.94
C ARG A 617 -11.98 29.41 24.66
N HIS A 618 -11.89 28.21 24.08
CA HIS A 618 -10.64 27.60 23.63
C HIS A 618 -10.35 28.07 22.21
N ILE A 619 -9.36 28.94 22.08
CA ILE A 619 -8.85 29.43 20.79
C ILE A 619 -7.42 28.93 20.58
N PRO A 620 -6.98 28.73 19.33
CA PRO A 620 -5.61 28.36 19.01
C PRO A 620 -4.62 29.37 19.61
N ALA A 621 -3.55 28.88 20.25
CA ALA A 621 -2.57 29.74 20.90
C ALA A 621 -1.99 30.80 19.93
N CYS A 622 -1.78 30.43 18.66
CA CYS A 622 -1.25 31.34 17.65
C CYS A 622 -2.10 32.58 17.38
N PHE A 623 -3.42 32.51 17.60
CA PHE A 623 -4.35 33.64 17.49
C PHE A 623 -4.74 34.22 18.87
N GLY A 624 -4.42 33.49 19.94
CA GLY A 624 -4.76 33.83 21.33
C GLY A 624 -3.77 34.72 22.05
N GLY A 625 -2.95 35.49 21.33
CA GLY A 625 -1.97 36.40 21.94
C GLY A 625 -0.77 35.73 22.60
N VAL A 626 -0.58 34.43 22.34
CA VAL A 626 0.56 33.67 22.85
C VAL A 626 1.79 33.92 21.97
N ALA A 627 2.87 34.37 22.59
CA ALA A 627 4.12 34.60 21.89
C ALA A 627 4.73 33.27 21.41
N PRO A 628 5.33 33.21 20.20
CA PRO A 628 6.02 32.01 19.72
C PRO A 628 7.04 31.50 20.73
N ARG A 629 7.16 30.17 20.86
CA ARG A 629 8.14 29.55 21.76
C ARG A 629 9.36 29.04 21.01
N ASP A 630 10.36 28.60 21.77
CA ASP A 630 11.67 28.22 21.24
C ASP A 630 11.65 26.91 20.44
N TRP A 631 10.64 26.06 20.63
CA TRP A 631 10.44 24.82 19.90
C TRP A 631 9.03 24.72 19.36
N ALA A 632 8.88 24.13 18.18
CA ALA A 632 7.59 23.72 17.63
C ALA A 632 7.59 22.25 17.22
N MET A 633 6.42 21.62 17.35
CA MET A 633 6.08 20.33 16.78
C MET A 633 4.77 20.50 16.01
N VAL A 634 4.83 20.30 14.69
CA VAL A 634 3.69 20.44 13.79
C VAL A 634 3.37 19.09 13.17
N TYR A 635 2.11 18.69 13.21
CA TYR A 635 1.66 17.46 12.56
C TYR A 635 0.20 17.59 12.12
N PRO A 636 -0.17 17.03 10.97
CA PRO A 636 -1.56 16.95 10.58
C PRO A 636 -2.25 15.84 11.37
N PHE A 637 -3.57 15.82 11.31
CA PHE A 637 -4.36 14.90 12.09
C PHE A 637 -5.71 14.62 11.41
N VAL A 638 -6.08 13.35 11.38
CA VAL A 638 -7.34 12.86 10.83
C VAL A 638 -8.01 11.98 11.88
N ARG A 639 -9.28 12.26 12.18
CA ARG A 639 -10.09 11.46 13.09
C ARG A 639 -10.50 10.14 12.43
N SER A 640 -10.85 9.14 13.25
CA SER A 640 -11.54 7.96 12.74
C SER A 640 -12.98 8.32 12.35
N TYR A 641 -13.59 7.55 11.44
CA TYR A 641 -14.99 7.75 11.06
C TYR A 641 -15.94 7.63 12.26
N ASP A 642 -15.69 6.67 13.15
CA ASP A 642 -16.46 6.46 14.38
C ASP A 642 -16.51 7.72 15.27
N TRP A 643 -15.49 8.58 15.22
CA TRP A 643 -15.50 9.85 15.95
C TRP A 643 -16.75 10.65 15.59
N TYR A 644 -17.04 10.81 14.31
CA TYR A 644 -18.12 11.66 13.81
C TYR A 644 -19.51 11.10 14.08
N LEU A 645 -19.63 9.77 14.22
CA LEU A 645 -20.88 9.09 14.56
C LEU A 645 -21.19 9.10 16.07
N LYS A 646 -20.23 9.49 16.92
CA LYS A 646 -20.44 9.55 18.37
C LYS A 646 -21.35 10.69 18.79
N ALA A 647 -22.17 10.38 19.79
CA ALA A 647 -22.97 11.37 20.50
C ALA A 647 -22.09 12.54 20.99
N PRO A 648 -22.53 13.81 20.82
CA PRO A 648 -21.74 14.99 21.19
C PRO A 648 -21.24 14.97 22.65
N GLU A 649 -22.04 14.43 23.58
CA GLU A 649 -21.68 14.34 25.00
C GLU A 649 -20.49 13.40 25.23
N GLU A 650 -20.42 12.31 24.46
CA GLU A 650 -19.33 11.34 24.55
C GLU A 650 -18.04 11.93 23.98
N ARG A 651 -18.11 12.59 22.81
CA ARG A 651 -16.97 13.31 22.23
C ARG A 651 -16.43 14.39 23.18
N SER A 652 -17.33 15.14 23.83
CA SER A 652 -16.98 16.15 24.82
C SER A 652 -16.25 15.55 26.03
N ARG A 653 -16.75 14.42 26.59
CA ARG A 653 -16.08 13.70 27.68
C ARG A 653 -14.66 13.27 27.29
N ILE A 654 -14.51 12.65 26.12
CA ILE A 654 -13.23 12.15 25.61
C ILE A 654 -12.24 13.31 25.40
N MET A 655 -12.67 14.42 24.79
CA MET A 655 -11.81 15.60 24.63
C MET A 655 -11.44 16.27 25.95
N ALA A 656 -12.37 16.32 26.91
CA ALA A 656 -12.06 16.85 28.23
C ALA A 656 -11.00 15.99 28.94
N GLU A 657 -11.06 14.66 28.81
CA GLU A 657 -10.03 13.75 29.32
C GLU A 657 -8.69 13.92 28.60
N HIS A 658 -8.71 14.01 27.28
CA HIS A 658 -7.51 14.23 26.47
C HIS A 658 -6.80 15.54 26.81
N GLY A 659 -7.56 16.63 26.97
CA GLY A 659 -7.03 17.92 27.43
C GLY A 659 -6.50 17.90 28.86
N ARG A 660 -7.09 17.10 29.76
CA ARG A 660 -6.58 16.89 31.12
C ARG A 660 -5.26 16.12 31.14
N ASN A 661 -5.11 15.13 30.27
CA ASN A 661 -3.90 14.33 30.18
C ASN A 661 -2.82 14.94 29.29
N GLY A 662 -3.13 15.99 28.52
CA GLY A 662 -2.14 16.81 27.81
C GLY A 662 -1.91 18.14 28.50
N PHE A 663 -2.50 19.20 27.94
CA PHE A 663 -2.26 20.59 28.32
C PHE A 663 -2.51 20.95 29.79
N SER A 664 -3.32 20.19 30.54
CA SER A 664 -3.47 20.45 31.98
C SER A 664 -2.26 19.97 32.80
N GLN A 665 -1.56 18.93 32.35
CA GLN A 665 -0.31 18.45 32.94
C GLN A 665 0.90 19.25 32.43
N TYR A 666 0.79 19.79 31.22
CA TYR A 666 1.83 20.57 30.52
C TYR A 666 1.31 21.97 30.15
N PRO A 667 0.95 22.83 31.13
CA PRO A 667 0.29 24.11 30.85
C PRO A 667 1.19 25.16 30.20
N ASP A 668 2.50 24.93 30.21
CA ASP A 668 3.52 25.68 29.50
C ASP A 668 3.56 25.35 28.00
N VAL A 669 3.05 24.19 27.57
CA VAL A 669 2.92 23.83 26.15
C VAL A 669 1.70 24.51 25.55
N LYS A 670 1.90 25.17 24.41
CA LYS A 670 0.92 26.03 23.75
C LYS A 670 0.44 25.35 22.48
N GLY A 671 -0.81 24.90 22.49
CA GLY A 671 -1.43 24.20 21.37
C GLY A 671 -2.21 25.13 20.45
N SER A 672 -2.01 24.96 19.15
CA SER A 672 -2.84 25.56 18.10
C SER A 672 -3.41 24.44 17.25
N THR A 673 -4.72 24.24 17.30
CA THR A 673 -5.44 23.26 16.48
C THR A 673 -6.29 24.00 15.47
N LEU A 674 -6.05 23.74 14.18
CA LEU A 674 -6.76 24.38 13.08
C LEU A 674 -7.40 23.33 12.19
N SER A 675 -8.55 23.66 11.60
CA SER A 675 -9.24 22.82 10.64
C SER A 675 -8.51 22.87 9.30
N ALA A 676 -8.17 21.72 8.73
CA ALA A 676 -7.60 21.57 7.39
C ALA A 676 -8.61 20.93 6.40
N PHE A 677 -9.84 20.70 6.86
CA PHE A 677 -10.92 20.09 6.09
C PHE A 677 -11.09 20.72 4.70
N GLY A 678 -10.94 19.90 3.67
CA GLY A 678 -11.14 20.32 2.27
C GLY A 678 -10.02 21.19 1.69
N PHE A 679 -8.96 21.49 2.45
CA PHE A 679 -7.79 22.22 1.96
C PHE A 679 -6.63 21.29 1.61
N SER A 680 -6.61 20.09 2.18
CA SER A 680 -5.60 19.06 1.99
C SER A 680 -6.21 17.68 2.31
N ASP A 681 -5.39 16.63 2.30
CA ASP A 681 -5.77 15.27 2.69
C ASP A 681 -6.06 15.14 4.21
N TYR A 682 -5.82 16.19 4.99
CA TYR A 682 -5.96 16.22 6.44
C TYR A 682 -7.20 16.97 6.91
N GLU A 683 -7.73 16.55 8.06
CA GLU A 683 -8.89 17.20 8.68
C GLU A 683 -8.48 18.33 9.63
N TRP A 684 -7.33 18.17 10.27
CA TRP A 684 -6.79 19.11 11.23
C TRP A 684 -5.28 19.24 11.05
N VAL A 685 -4.74 20.37 11.46
CA VAL A 685 -3.31 20.56 11.68
C VAL A 685 -3.09 21.09 13.09
N LEU A 686 -2.18 20.44 13.81
CA LEU A 686 -1.83 20.78 15.18
C LEU A 686 -0.40 21.29 15.21
N ALA A 687 -0.20 22.40 15.91
CA ALA A 687 1.09 22.97 16.17
C ALA A 687 1.24 23.22 17.67
N PHE A 688 2.20 22.52 18.28
CA PHE A 688 2.52 22.64 19.70
C PHE A 688 3.82 23.40 19.86
N GLU A 689 3.82 24.41 20.73
CA GLU A 689 4.98 25.24 21.02
C GLU A 689 5.37 25.19 22.51
N ALA A 690 6.66 25.06 22.80
CA ALA A 690 7.20 25.07 24.16
C ALA A 690 8.64 25.60 24.19
N ASP A 691 9.16 25.94 25.37
CA ASP A 691 10.54 26.45 25.50
C ASP A 691 11.60 25.33 25.48
N SER A 692 11.19 24.06 25.61
CA SER A 692 12.09 22.92 25.48
C SER A 692 11.40 21.70 24.88
N LEU A 693 12.18 20.89 24.16
CA LEU A 693 11.70 19.74 23.39
C LEU A 693 11.06 18.65 24.27
N ASP A 694 11.58 18.42 25.48
CA ASP A 694 11.04 17.44 26.43
C ASP A 694 9.59 17.74 26.84
N ARG A 695 9.18 19.01 26.79
CA ARG A 695 7.80 19.40 27.09
C ARG A 695 6.85 19.00 25.96
N LEU A 696 7.30 19.14 24.70
CA LEU A 696 6.54 18.71 23.52
C LEU A 696 6.41 17.18 23.48
N GLU A 697 7.49 16.46 23.75
CA GLU A 697 7.45 15.00 23.88
C GLU A 697 6.51 14.57 25.03
N GLY A 698 6.67 15.18 26.20
CA GLY A 698 5.89 14.81 27.38
C GLY A 698 4.38 15.00 27.22
N VAL A 699 3.94 16.09 26.56
CA VAL A 699 2.51 16.30 26.30
C VAL A 699 1.95 15.25 25.33
N MET A 700 2.70 14.92 24.27
CA MET A 700 2.31 13.90 23.30
C MET A 700 2.27 12.51 23.92
N HIS A 701 3.28 12.19 24.72
CA HIS A 701 3.38 10.93 25.43
C HIS A 701 2.21 10.75 26.41
N ALA A 702 1.88 11.77 27.20
CA ALA A 702 0.75 11.71 28.13
C ALA A 702 -0.61 11.61 27.40
N GLN A 703 -0.76 12.30 26.26
CA GLN A 703 -1.94 12.21 25.40
C GLN A 703 -2.09 10.83 24.72
N ARG A 704 -1.00 10.06 24.58
CA ARG A 704 -1.02 8.72 23.98
C ARG A 704 -1.89 7.74 24.75
N TYR A 705 -1.96 7.89 26.08
CA TYR A 705 -2.69 6.98 26.98
C TYR A 705 -4.15 7.41 27.24
N THR A 706 -4.76 8.11 26.28
CA THR A 706 -6.13 8.61 26.42
C THR A 706 -7.08 7.94 25.44
N GLU A 707 -8.36 7.84 25.80
CA GLU A 707 -9.39 7.25 24.95
C GLU A 707 -9.48 7.95 23.58
N ALA A 708 -9.15 9.25 23.52
CA ALA A 708 -9.10 10.03 22.28
C ALA A 708 -8.19 9.40 21.21
N ARG A 709 -7.19 8.62 21.62
CA ARG A 709 -6.23 7.99 20.71
C ARG A 709 -6.82 6.85 19.89
N LEU A 710 -7.90 6.23 20.36
CA LEU A 710 -8.66 5.23 19.59
C LEU A 710 -9.31 5.84 18.34
N TYR A 711 -9.51 7.17 18.34
CA TYR A 711 -10.22 7.89 17.30
C TYR A 711 -9.29 8.73 16.43
N VAL A 712 -8.10 8.23 16.17
CA VAL A 712 -7.07 8.86 15.33
C VAL A 712 -6.71 7.89 14.22
N ARG A 713 -6.94 8.30 12.97
CA ARG A 713 -6.62 7.52 11.77
C ARG A 713 -5.22 7.83 11.27
N GLU A 714 -4.89 9.11 11.17
CA GLU A 714 -3.61 9.60 10.68
C GLU A 714 -3.16 10.76 11.55
N ASP A 715 -1.88 10.79 11.93
CA ASP A 715 -1.27 11.88 12.68
C ASP A 715 0.18 12.15 12.27
N THR A 716 0.51 11.79 11.03
CA THR A 716 1.83 11.96 10.41
C THR A 716 1.69 12.74 9.11
N PRO A 717 2.73 13.45 8.64
CA PRO A 717 4.09 13.57 9.18
C PRO A 717 4.24 14.54 10.37
N PHE A 718 5.22 14.31 11.24
CA PHE A 718 5.67 15.27 12.26
C PHE A 718 6.84 16.11 11.75
N PHE A 719 6.76 17.43 11.92
CA PHE A 719 7.86 18.37 11.72
C PHE A 719 8.16 19.08 13.04
N THR A 720 9.30 18.73 13.63
CA THR A 720 9.74 19.21 14.94
C THR A 720 11.09 19.88 14.80
N GLY A 721 11.28 21.03 15.45
CA GLY A 721 12.56 21.73 15.40
C GLY A 721 12.61 22.96 16.29
N PRO A 722 13.81 23.44 16.64
CA PRO A 722 13.96 24.71 17.33
C PRO A 722 13.65 25.87 16.38
N ARG A 723 13.06 26.92 16.95
CA ARG A 723 12.88 28.21 16.29
C ARG A 723 14.23 28.88 16.11
N VAL A 724 14.45 29.43 14.92
CA VAL A 724 15.71 30.06 14.50
C VAL A 724 15.40 31.32 13.71
N SER A 725 16.34 32.25 13.64
CA SER A 725 16.30 33.24 12.56
C SER A 725 16.66 32.57 11.23
N LEU A 726 16.14 33.10 10.12
CA LEU A 726 16.47 32.59 8.79
C LEU A 726 17.97 32.68 8.49
N GLN A 727 18.64 33.70 9.06
CA GLN A 727 20.08 33.88 8.97
C GLN A 727 20.85 32.77 9.71
N GLU A 728 20.51 32.50 10.97
CA GLU A 728 21.14 31.42 11.75
C GLU A 728 20.91 30.04 11.12
N TRP A 729 19.72 29.80 10.56
CA TRP A 729 19.43 28.58 9.82
C TRP A 729 20.36 28.44 8.61
N ALA A 730 20.47 29.50 7.80
CA ALA A 730 21.30 29.50 6.60
C ALA A 730 22.78 29.27 6.95
N GLU A 731 23.29 29.85 8.04
CA GLU A 731 24.68 29.67 8.48
C GLU A 731 25.03 28.20 8.84
N ARG A 732 24.04 27.41 9.24
CA ARG A 732 24.20 25.98 9.57
C ARG A 732 24.18 25.06 8.35
N GLN A 733 23.67 25.54 7.22
CA GLN A 733 23.53 24.72 6.01
C GLN A 733 24.86 24.42 5.33
N PRO A 734 24.99 23.26 4.65
CA PRO A 734 26.16 22.93 3.84
C PRO A 734 26.61 24.06 2.91
N ARG A 735 27.93 24.14 2.69
CA ARG A 735 28.60 25.16 1.87
C ARG A 735 29.00 24.56 0.53
N ALA A 736 28.77 25.31 -0.55
CA ALA A 736 29.14 24.95 -1.92
C ALA A 736 30.65 24.83 -2.16
#